data_AF-A0A5B9FFD1-F1
#
_entry.id   AF-A0A5B9FFD1-F1
#
_cell.length_a   1.000
_cell.length_b   1.000
_cell.length_c   1.000
_cell.angle_alpha   90.00
_cell.angle_beta   90.00
_cell.angle_gamma   90.00
#
_symmetry.space_group_name_H-M   'P 1'
#
loop_
_entity.id
_entity.type
_entity.pdbx_description
1 polymer ?
#
loop_
_entity_poly.entity_id
_entity_poly.type
_entity_poly.pdbx_seq_one_letter_code
_entity_poly.pdbx_strand_id
1 'polypeptide(L)'
;MMASRGFWDSVVEIADGNEADVETRIVLPLLQELGYNRDCIASKVPVTFQEGREKRPGRKPEADFVVYAERPFIRATSLIVVEAKRPNEPLIDGKDQGESYAQNLRAPILLMTNGQRFEIWQMQLTTESEKVFHCSVAEIAGKRAEIESLLSREALKDHCDALRHKRFDLAANDLGAYLSAEIERIGPIARLSIPRRLTRTDTNSTVSALDLLTQNYPRGALVLGMSGYGKTTLAKQLFHEALERRIEETSTILPFDIFLPDFAIGQSSLASFLVERIASHKPGFKVEALLKIARDFGVLLLADGFDRVPFGQRGAVETALRQWMRDYPKTQIVIMSRKQSAPIELNLPGFYLPGYEIGDLQDLAERRSATGLPEAKYAFSSAPHYITDVSQVPLLAELVIQIYATTRQYPTNLNALYETWLNRILAGSSSVERALDRIFLEELAEQTTAGPVSIEGAVAIGRDYVDSRQALERLSDSDAISVRGTTVELQHEGLADFLRAQKFWKQKGGCVQADLSNLLTDPSAQLPILLLSTATSREGRRTVWNAIASWNLQVAIRSLHFASGDESFDPVNPENDARVLLSDIKESFELLFADYATSLRDSIFEEVVGHPVQKLAIEGVMGADDIGYSFIEQDTDASVIVYRSPASTPRRPRMYGHALRRVGYGPEAGRILGCSQFRDILLELVGNRDLRGREVWTEELVYGRIRHLQNEYGFPIDAADLHECLEVLEPHTGQWVSGESFRKGQRFSIERLLRDIRWLLDRGTSSIMPWWHDLERLGPQSANVEQLCQETLDEYYRRCQLAYAEIIEEGLPALKPYLTRYRSMPFAMQIEMGFNSDAGYARTWLHKRGFPVASYQDAGAVVAFPEAPSDWNSWEAIESYMRETDQLRKRLGRPLEGSYTFFESTILLPDFHGGDSAFGGLPDESVVVRGASEWLREDLKALFSEIPSYGLRDL
;
A
#
# COMPACT_ATOMS: atom_id res chain seq x y z
N MET A 1 70.20 5.27 41.17
CA MET A 1 68.81 4.93 41.54
C MET A 1 68.86 3.67 42.39
N MET A 2 68.63 3.80 43.70
CA MET A 2 68.46 2.64 44.57
C MET A 2 67.14 1.97 44.22
N ALA A 3 67.15 0.67 43.90
CA ALA A 3 65.94 -0.11 43.74
C ALA A 3 65.15 -0.06 45.06
N SER A 4 63.91 0.46 45.03
CA SER A 4 63.00 0.33 46.16
C SER A 4 62.79 -1.15 46.43
N ARG A 5 63.06 -1.61 47.66
CA ARG A 5 62.62 -2.93 48.10
C ARG A 5 61.09 -2.99 47.93
N GLY A 6 60.57 -4.07 47.33
CA GLY A 6 59.13 -4.28 47.19
C GLY A 6 58.46 -4.34 48.57
N PHE A 7 57.16 -4.07 48.64
CA PHE A 7 56.39 -4.11 49.90
C PHE A 7 56.64 -5.41 50.68
N TRP A 8 56.61 -6.55 49.98
CA TRP A 8 56.80 -7.87 50.57
C TRP A 8 58.16 -8.06 51.27
N ASP A 9 59.20 -7.37 50.82
CA ASP A 9 60.56 -7.45 51.39
C ASP A 9 60.85 -6.36 52.44
N SER A 10 59.91 -5.44 52.65
CA SER A 10 60.08 -4.25 53.47
C SER A 10 58.97 -4.00 54.48
N VAL A 11 57.93 -4.83 54.50
CA VAL A 11 56.84 -4.76 55.47
C VAL A 11 57.35 -5.07 56.88
N VAL A 12 57.09 -4.15 57.82
CA VAL A 12 57.44 -4.27 59.24
C VAL A 12 56.25 -3.77 60.06
N GLU A 13 56.03 -4.39 61.22
CA GLU A 13 55.01 -3.95 62.17
C GLU A 13 55.21 -2.49 62.59
N ILE A 14 54.09 -1.77 62.75
CA ILE A 14 54.09 -0.39 63.26
C ILE A 14 53.68 -0.47 64.73
N ALA A 15 54.66 -0.34 65.64
CA ALA A 15 54.40 -0.34 67.09
C ALA A 15 53.99 1.05 67.61
N ASP A 16 54.64 2.10 67.11
CA ASP A 16 54.41 3.50 67.48
C ASP A 16 54.07 4.32 66.22
N GLY A 17 52.79 4.62 66.03
CA GLY A 17 52.28 5.35 64.88
C GLY A 17 50.80 5.71 65.01
N ASN A 18 50.30 6.56 64.11
CA ASN A 18 48.88 6.87 64.01
C ASN A 18 48.21 6.01 62.91
N GLU A 19 46.89 6.15 62.77
CA GLU A 19 46.08 5.44 61.78
C GLU A 19 46.54 5.72 60.33
N ALA A 20 46.91 6.97 60.02
CA ALA A 20 47.41 7.35 58.70
C ALA A 20 48.77 6.70 58.37
N ASP A 21 49.60 6.39 59.36
CA ASP A 21 50.84 5.62 59.15
C ASP A 21 50.52 4.18 58.70
N VAL A 22 49.46 3.57 59.24
CA VAL A 22 48.98 2.23 58.84
C VAL A 22 48.40 2.27 57.41
N GLU A 23 47.56 3.26 57.13
CA GLU A 23 46.96 3.49 55.79
C GLU A 23 48.04 3.65 54.70
N THR A 24 49.07 4.47 54.97
CA THR A 24 50.05 4.87 53.94
C THR A 24 51.25 3.92 53.83
N ARG A 25 51.65 3.24 54.90
CA ARG A 25 52.83 2.36 54.90
C ARG A 25 52.49 0.89 54.75
N ILE A 26 51.24 0.48 55.00
CA ILE A 26 50.82 -0.92 54.89
C ILE A 26 49.71 -1.08 53.85
N VAL A 27 48.57 -0.41 54.02
CA VAL A 27 47.38 -0.63 53.17
C VAL A 27 47.65 -0.25 51.71
N LEU A 28 48.07 0.99 51.44
CA LEU A 28 48.27 1.47 50.07
C LEU A 28 49.36 0.69 49.30
N PRO A 29 50.56 0.43 49.87
CA PRO A 29 51.58 -0.37 49.19
C PRO A 29 51.14 -1.82 48.93
N LEU A 30 50.41 -2.44 49.88
CA LEU A 30 49.87 -3.79 49.69
C LEU A 30 48.89 -3.85 48.51
N LEU A 31 47.94 -2.92 48.45
CA LEU A 31 46.95 -2.88 47.36
C LEU A 31 47.61 -2.68 46.00
N GLN A 32 48.68 -1.88 45.91
CA GLN A 32 49.42 -1.68 44.66
C GLN A 32 50.10 -2.97 44.19
N GLU A 33 50.69 -3.74 45.11
CA GLU A 33 51.35 -5.02 44.81
C GLU A 33 50.35 -6.13 44.48
N LEU A 34 49.11 -6.04 44.98
CA LEU A 34 48.00 -6.92 44.62
C LEU A 34 47.37 -6.60 43.25
N GLY A 35 47.93 -5.64 42.50
CA GLY A 35 47.52 -5.32 41.13
C GLY A 35 46.47 -4.21 41.00
N TYR A 36 46.18 -3.46 42.07
CA TYR A 36 45.23 -2.35 42.01
C TYR A 36 45.90 -1.04 41.58
N ASN A 37 45.39 -0.46 40.49
CA ASN A 37 45.77 0.88 40.06
C ASN A 37 45.34 1.92 41.10
N ARG A 38 46.18 2.92 41.37
CA ARG A 38 45.92 3.98 42.36
C ARG A 38 44.59 4.71 42.11
N ASP A 39 44.20 4.88 40.86
CA ASP A 39 42.95 5.55 40.49
C ASP A 39 41.71 4.74 40.88
N CYS A 40 41.84 3.43 41.13
CA CYS A 40 40.76 2.53 41.54
C CYS A 40 40.65 2.40 43.07
N ILE A 41 41.49 3.11 43.84
CA ILE A 41 41.50 3.13 45.30
C ILE A 41 40.99 4.51 45.74
N ALA A 42 39.79 4.56 46.32
CA ALA A 42 39.20 5.79 46.83
C ALA A 42 39.34 5.84 48.35
N SER A 43 39.85 6.95 48.88
CA SER A 43 39.95 7.17 50.33
C SER A 43 38.74 7.92 50.88
N LYS A 44 38.43 7.70 52.17
CA LYS A 44 37.36 8.38 52.94
C LYS A 44 36.04 8.45 52.18
N VAL A 45 35.58 7.29 51.69
CA VAL A 45 34.37 7.16 50.87
C VAL A 45 33.13 7.27 51.77
N PRO A 46 32.22 8.24 51.52
CA PRO A 46 31.04 8.42 52.36
C PRO A 46 30.04 7.28 52.18
N VAL A 47 29.56 6.72 53.28
CA VAL A 47 28.53 5.67 53.31
C VAL A 47 27.19 6.27 53.71
N THR A 48 26.14 5.98 52.94
CA THR A 48 24.80 6.53 53.20
C THR A 48 23.90 5.46 53.82
N PHE A 49 23.54 5.65 55.09
CA PHE A 49 22.55 4.82 55.79
C PHE A 49 21.15 5.40 55.60
N GLN A 50 20.16 4.56 55.28
CA GLN A 50 18.74 4.95 55.35
C GLN A 50 18.20 4.59 56.73
N GLU A 51 18.50 5.41 57.74
CA GLU A 51 17.76 5.38 59.01
C GLU A 51 16.66 6.43 59.00
N GLY A 52 15.54 6.11 59.66
CA GLY A 52 14.31 6.90 59.71
C GLY A 52 14.52 8.37 60.11
N ARG A 53 13.55 9.21 59.71
CA ARG A 53 13.51 10.68 59.88
C ARG A 53 14.10 11.18 61.21
N GLU A 54 15.39 11.50 61.22
CA GLU A 54 16.03 12.57 62.01
C GLU A 54 17.51 12.68 61.59
N LYS A 55 17.79 13.49 60.57
CA LYS A 55 19.18 13.82 60.20
C LYS A 55 19.79 14.71 61.29
N ARG A 56 20.52 14.14 62.24
CA ARG A 56 21.45 14.93 63.07
C ARG A 56 22.56 15.49 62.18
N PRO A 57 22.95 16.77 62.31
CA PRO A 57 24.05 17.36 61.56
C PRO A 57 25.38 16.88 62.18
N GLY A 58 25.78 15.66 61.83
CA GLY A 58 27.06 15.05 62.18
C GLY A 58 27.88 14.71 60.94
N ARG A 59 29.18 14.47 61.13
CA ARG A 59 30.09 13.99 60.08
C ARG A 59 29.53 12.69 59.49
N LYS A 60 29.44 12.61 58.16
CA LYS A 60 28.96 11.39 57.49
C LYS A 60 29.95 10.25 57.80
N PRO A 61 29.48 9.03 58.08
CA PRO A 61 30.36 7.89 58.22
C PRO A 61 31.10 7.64 56.89
N GLU A 62 32.41 7.48 56.98
CA GLU A 62 33.35 7.35 55.85
C GLU A 62 34.14 6.06 56.04
N ALA A 63 34.26 5.24 55.00
CA ALA A 63 35.17 4.09 54.97
C ALA A 63 36.59 4.58 54.62
N ASP A 64 37.63 4.02 55.25
CA ASP A 64 39.01 4.49 55.07
C ASP A 64 39.48 4.35 53.63
N PHE A 65 39.29 3.15 53.06
CA PHE A 65 39.43 2.93 51.62
C PHE A 65 38.32 2.06 51.05
N VAL A 66 38.00 2.31 49.79
CA VAL A 66 37.21 1.40 48.95
C VAL A 66 37.97 1.15 47.66
N VAL A 67 38.17 -0.13 47.35
CA VAL A 67 38.84 -0.58 46.14
C VAL A 67 37.77 -0.99 45.12
N TYR A 68 37.87 -0.46 43.91
CA TYR A 68 36.96 -0.77 42.80
C TYR A 68 37.67 -1.58 41.72
N ALA A 69 36.94 -2.42 41.00
CA ALA A 69 37.46 -3.18 39.87
C ALA A 69 37.80 -2.28 38.68
N GLU A 70 36.91 -1.32 38.40
CA GLU A 70 36.99 -0.32 37.33
C GLU A 70 35.89 0.75 37.47
N ARG A 71 35.92 1.78 36.61
CA ARG A 71 34.89 2.83 36.55
C ARG A 71 33.58 2.29 35.94
N PRO A 72 32.40 2.82 36.32
CA PRO A 72 32.18 3.86 37.32
C PRO A 72 32.35 3.34 38.76
N PHE A 73 32.76 4.19 39.71
CA PHE A 73 32.93 3.81 41.12
C PHE A 73 31.60 3.78 41.85
N ILE A 74 30.96 2.61 41.82
CA ILE A 74 29.63 2.37 42.37
C ILE A 74 29.58 1.01 43.06
N ARG A 75 28.47 0.70 43.75
CA ARG A 75 28.27 -0.57 44.47
C ARG A 75 28.47 -1.82 43.61
N ALA A 76 28.19 -1.73 42.31
CA ALA A 76 28.36 -2.83 41.36
C ALA A 76 29.82 -3.13 41.02
N THR A 77 30.73 -2.17 41.22
CA THR A 77 32.16 -2.28 40.87
C THR A 77 33.09 -2.32 42.08
N SER A 78 32.59 -2.15 43.31
CA SER A 78 33.39 -2.26 44.54
C SER A 78 33.88 -3.70 44.79
N LEU A 79 35.09 -3.86 45.33
CA LEU A 79 35.72 -5.15 45.60
C LEU A 79 36.11 -5.31 47.08
N ILE A 80 36.77 -4.30 47.63
CA ILE A 80 37.28 -4.35 49.01
C ILE A 80 36.87 -3.07 49.72
N VAL A 81 36.35 -3.20 50.95
CA VAL A 81 36.35 -2.10 51.92
C VAL A 81 37.51 -2.33 52.88
N VAL A 82 38.31 -1.29 53.13
CA VAL A 82 39.39 -1.35 54.11
C VAL A 82 39.04 -0.49 55.30
N GLU A 83 39.19 -1.07 56.49
CA GLU A 83 39.08 -0.40 57.78
C GLU A 83 40.44 -0.48 58.49
N ALA A 84 41.08 0.68 58.70
CA ALA A 84 42.37 0.78 59.34
C ALA A 84 42.21 1.33 60.76
N LYS A 85 42.88 0.72 61.74
CA LYS A 85 42.93 1.22 63.13
C LYS A 85 44.34 1.60 63.54
N ARG A 86 44.47 2.21 64.72
CA ARG A 86 45.79 2.53 65.30
C ARG A 86 46.49 1.26 65.80
N PRO A 87 47.83 1.17 65.76
CA PRO A 87 48.65 0.04 66.25
C PRO A 87 48.15 -0.71 67.48
N ASN A 88 47.73 0.03 68.51
CA ASN A 88 47.38 -0.53 69.81
C ASN A 88 45.87 -0.69 70.03
N GLU A 89 45.05 -0.44 69.00
CA GLU A 89 43.61 -0.59 69.03
C GLU A 89 43.19 -2.00 68.57
N PRO A 90 42.32 -2.70 69.30
CA PRO A 90 41.82 -4.01 68.89
C PRO A 90 41.00 -3.94 67.59
N LEU A 91 41.24 -4.86 66.66
CA LEU A 91 40.47 -4.93 65.41
C LEU A 91 38.99 -5.31 65.62
N ILE A 92 38.67 -5.99 66.72
CA ILE A 92 37.29 -6.43 67.00
C ILE A 92 36.32 -5.25 67.16
N ASP A 93 36.79 -4.13 67.69
CA ASP A 93 35.97 -2.94 67.95
C ASP A 93 35.60 -2.20 66.65
N GLY A 94 36.37 -2.41 65.57
CA GLY A 94 36.11 -1.85 64.25
C GLY A 94 35.31 -2.76 63.32
N LYS A 95 35.04 -4.01 63.72
CA LYS A 95 34.49 -5.04 62.83
C LYS A 95 33.07 -4.68 62.37
N ASP A 96 32.18 -4.39 63.31
CA ASP A 96 30.77 -4.08 63.02
C ASP A 96 30.65 -2.85 62.11
N GLN A 97 31.55 -1.88 62.29
CA GLN A 97 31.65 -0.68 61.46
C GLN A 97 32.10 -1.02 60.04
N GLY A 98 33.19 -1.78 59.89
CA GLY A 98 33.71 -2.21 58.58
C GLY A 98 32.71 -3.10 57.82
N GLU A 99 32.02 -4.01 58.51
CA GLU A 99 30.99 -4.87 57.91
C GLU A 99 29.82 -4.03 57.38
N SER A 100 29.35 -3.06 58.17
CA SER A 100 28.27 -2.15 57.78
C SER A 100 28.61 -1.35 56.51
N TYR A 101 29.87 -0.89 56.39
CA TYR A 101 30.36 -0.23 55.19
C TYR A 101 30.44 -1.18 53.98
N ALA A 102 31.01 -2.37 54.17
CA ALA A 102 31.12 -3.39 53.13
C ALA A 102 29.74 -3.82 52.62
N GLN A 103 28.76 -4.02 53.50
CA GLN A 103 27.38 -4.34 53.13
C GLN A 103 26.71 -3.21 52.33
N ASN A 104 26.84 -1.95 52.78
CA ASN A 104 26.23 -0.81 52.09
C ASN A 104 26.82 -0.60 50.70
N LEU A 105 28.14 -0.74 50.58
CA LEU A 105 28.87 -0.63 49.32
C LEU A 105 28.82 -1.92 48.49
N ARG A 106 28.21 -2.98 49.02
CA ARG A 106 28.17 -4.35 48.48
C ARG A 106 29.55 -4.95 48.21
N ALA A 107 30.61 -4.52 48.89
CA ALA A 107 31.93 -5.10 48.71
C ALA A 107 31.95 -6.53 49.29
N PRO A 108 32.43 -7.54 48.54
CA PRO A 108 32.49 -8.93 49.02
C PRO A 108 33.53 -9.15 50.11
N ILE A 109 34.54 -8.28 50.23
CA ILE A 109 35.62 -8.39 51.19
C ILE A 109 35.70 -7.15 52.07
N LEU A 110 35.88 -7.39 53.36
CA LEU A 110 36.34 -6.42 54.35
C LEU A 110 37.79 -6.77 54.73
N LEU A 111 38.70 -5.82 54.50
CA LEU A 111 40.08 -5.90 54.92
C LEU A 111 40.28 -5.06 56.19
N MET A 112 40.85 -5.66 57.24
CA MET A 112 41.11 -4.97 58.50
C MET A 112 42.57 -5.06 58.90
N THR A 113 43.15 -3.94 59.32
CA THR A 113 44.51 -3.92 59.87
C THR A 113 44.71 -2.78 60.85
N ASN A 114 45.52 -3.01 61.88
CA ASN A 114 45.95 -1.97 62.80
C ASN A 114 47.46 -1.70 62.69
N GLY A 115 48.16 -2.35 61.76
CA GLY A 115 49.60 -2.24 61.61
C GLY A 115 50.42 -3.26 62.41
N GLN A 116 49.77 -4.06 63.25
CA GLN A 116 50.35 -5.23 63.94
C GLN A 116 49.63 -6.51 63.55
N ARG A 117 48.31 -6.46 63.40
CA ARG A 117 47.44 -7.58 62.98
C ARG A 117 46.77 -7.27 61.66
N PHE A 118 46.53 -8.32 60.89
CA PHE A 118 45.93 -8.27 59.57
C PHE A 118 44.86 -9.34 59.45
N GLU A 119 43.65 -8.96 59.07
CA GLU A 119 42.50 -9.85 58.95
C GLU A 119 41.76 -9.63 57.62
N ILE A 120 41.33 -10.71 56.99
CA ILE A 120 40.46 -10.69 55.81
C ILE A 120 39.14 -11.34 56.19
N TRP A 121 38.06 -10.61 55.97
CA TRP A 121 36.70 -11.06 56.21
C TRP A 121 35.94 -11.15 54.89
N GLN A 122 35.33 -12.30 54.65
CA GLN A 122 34.45 -12.54 53.51
C GLN A 122 33.00 -12.27 53.91
N MET A 123 32.35 -11.37 53.20
CA MET A 123 30.97 -10.97 53.47
C MET A 123 30.01 -12.07 53.01
N GLN A 124 29.12 -12.50 53.90
CA GLN A 124 28.09 -13.49 53.62
C GLN A 124 26.74 -12.81 53.38
N LEU A 125 25.92 -13.35 52.48
CA LEU A 125 24.62 -12.75 52.11
C LEU A 125 23.53 -12.92 53.17
N THR A 126 23.62 -13.99 53.97
CA THR A 126 22.53 -14.41 54.89
C THR A 126 23.02 -14.79 56.30
N THR A 127 24.33 -14.79 56.52
CA THR A 127 24.97 -15.14 57.81
C THR A 127 25.98 -14.06 58.19
N GLU A 128 26.57 -14.17 59.37
CA GLU A 128 27.70 -13.32 59.78
C GLU A 128 28.88 -13.49 58.80
N SER A 129 29.70 -12.43 58.68
CA SER A 129 30.90 -12.50 57.83
C SER A 129 31.91 -13.51 58.40
N GLU A 130 32.60 -14.19 57.49
CA GLU A 130 33.54 -15.24 57.84
C GLU A 130 34.97 -14.70 57.81
N LYS A 131 35.73 -14.90 58.89
CA LYS A 131 37.17 -14.57 58.91
C LYS A 131 37.92 -15.66 58.15
N VAL A 132 38.26 -15.38 56.91
CA VAL A 132 38.93 -16.33 56.01
C VAL A 132 40.45 -16.32 56.15
N PHE A 133 41.02 -15.27 56.75
CA PHE A 133 42.47 -15.17 56.97
C PHE A 133 42.82 -14.25 58.14
N HIS A 134 43.87 -14.60 58.90
CA HIS A 134 44.49 -13.71 59.88
C HIS A 134 45.98 -14.01 60.07
N CYS A 135 46.79 -12.98 60.31
CA CYS A 135 48.20 -13.11 60.69
C CYS A 135 48.72 -11.84 61.40
N SER A 136 49.95 -11.88 61.91
CA SER A 136 50.68 -10.66 62.26
C SER A 136 51.22 -9.98 60.99
N VAL A 137 51.39 -8.66 61.01
CA VAL A 137 51.92 -7.90 59.85
C VAL A 137 53.35 -8.35 59.52
N ALA A 138 54.14 -8.79 60.49
CA ALA A 138 55.47 -9.37 60.25
C ALA A 138 55.42 -10.69 59.44
N GLU A 139 54.29 -11.40 59.46
CA GLU A 139 54.11 -12.70 58.78
C GLU A 139 53.55 -12.57 57.36
N ILE A 140 53.05 -11.39 56.96
CA ILE A 140 52.42 -11.13 55.65
C ILE A 140 53.31 -11.56 54.48
N ALA A 141 54.62 -11.26 54.56
CA ALA A 141 55.59 -11.63 53.53
C ALA A 141 55.66 -13.15 53.32
N GLY A 142 55.64 -13.93 54.40
CA GLY A 142 55.63 -15.39 54.36
C GLY A 142 54.29 -15.99 53.93
N LYS A 143 53.22 -15.20 53.93
CA LYS A 143 51.85 -15.58 53.56
C LYS A 143 51.38 -14.98 52.23
N ARG A 144 52.29 -14.43 51.43
CA ARG A 144 52.01 -13.75 50.15
C ARG A 144 51.05 -14.52 49.24
N ALA A 145 51.32 -15.80 48.96
CA ALA A 145 50.50 -16.58 48.03
C ALA A 145 49.04 -16.74 48.50
N GLU A 146 48.83 -16.88 49.81
CA GLU A 146 47.51 -17.01 50.43
C GLU A 146 46.75 -15.68 50.34
N ILE A 147 47.43 -14.56 50.59
CA ILE A 147 46.87 -13.20 50.47
C ILE A 147 46.57 -12.84 49.00
N GLU A 148 47.46 -13.16 48.05
CA GLU A 148 47.22 -12.95 46.62
C GLU A 148 46.02 -13.76 46.11
N SER A 149 45.83 -14.98 46.61
CA SER A 149 44.66 -15.81 46.25
C SER A 149 43.32 -15.25 46.74
N LEU A 150 43.34 -14.42 47.79
CA LEU A 150 42.15 -13.82 48.41
C LEU A 150 41.90 -12.38 47.98
N LEU A 151 42.95 -11.60 47.72
CA LEU A 151 42.87 -10.15 47.54
C LEU A 151 43.46 -9.63 46.23
N SER A 152 44.06 -10.46 45.38
CA SER A 152 44.52 -9.95 44.07
C SER A 152 43.34 -9.46 43.24
N ARG A 153 43.59 -8.48 42.38
CA ARG A 153 42.57 -7.90 41.51
C ARG A 153 41.87 -8.98 40.67
N GLU A 154 42.64 -9.89 40.08
CA GLU A 154 42.14 -10.98 39.25
C GLU A 154 41.31 -11.96 40.08
N ALA A 155 41.83 -12.44 41.22
CA ALA A 155 41.12 -13.40 42.08
C ALA A 155 39.77 -12.85 42.58
N LEU A 156 39.70 -11.55 42.90
CA LEU A 156 38.44 -10.94 43.34
C LEU A 156 37.46 -10.65 42.20
N LYS A 157 37.93 -10.38 40.98
CA LYS A 157 37.02 -10.31 39.82
C LYS A 157 36.41 -11.69 39.56
N ASP A 158 37.22 -12.74 39.57
CA ASP A 158 36.77 -14.13 39.38
C ASP A 158 35.78 -14.56 40.48
N HIS A 159 36.05 -14.21 41.75
CA HIS A 159 35.12 -14.47 42.85
C HIS A 159 33.78 -13.74 42.67
N CYS A 160 33.82 -12.50 42.17
CA CYS A 160 32.64 -11.68 41.96
C CYS A 160 31.81 -12.07 40.74
N ASP A 161 32.36 -12.80 39.77
CA ASP A 161 31.61 -13.26 38.59
C ASP A 161 30.42 -14.17 38.98
N ALA A 162 30.51 -14.84 40.14
CA ALA A 162 29.39 -15.60 40.72
C ALA A 162 28.31 -14.73 41.39
N LEU A 163 28.57 -13.45 41.64
CA LEU A 163 27.67 -12.54 42.36
C LEU A 163 26.82 -11.70 41.40
N ARG A 164 25.52 -12.02 41.27
CA ARG A 164 24.57 -11.35 40.34
C ARG A 164 24.51 -9.81 40.42
N HIS A 165 24.88 -9.23 41.56
CA HIS A 165 24.82 -7.78 41.79
C HIS A 165 26.13 -7.04 41.47
N LYS A 166 27.17 -7.76 41.05
CA LYS A 166 28.44 -7.22 40.56
C LYS A 166 28.43 -7.12 39.05
N ARG A 167 28.86 -5.97 38.53
CA ARG A 167 28.92 -5.66 37.09
C ARG A 167 30.11 -4.76 36.82
N PHE A 168 31.12 -5.32 36.18
CA PHE A 168 32.38 -4.62 35.95
C PHE A 168 32.48 -4.03 34.53
N ASP A 169 31.65 -4.45 33.60
CA ASP A 169 31.70 -4.05 32.19
C ASP A 169 30.85 -2.82 31.81
N LEU A 170 30.37 -2.07 32.80
CA LEU A 170 29.40 -0.97 32.59
C LEU A 170 29.92 0.15 31.68
N ALA A 171 31.17 0.60 31.86
CA ALA A 171 31.77 1.63 31.00
C ALA A 171 32.23 1.08 29.64
N ALA A 172 32.61 -0.19 29.58
CA ALA A 172 33.01 -0.87 28.35
C ALA A 172 31.80 -1.10 27.41
N ASN A 173 30.62 -1.38 27.99
CA ASN A 173 29.38 -1.66 27.27
C ASN A 173 28.52 -0.42 26.97
N ASP A 174 28.93 0.78 27.41
CA ASP A 174 28.22 2.01 27.06
C ASP A 174 28.44 2.32 25.57
N LEU A 175 27.40 2.07 24.77
CA LEU A 175 27.35 2.32 23.32
C LEU A 175 26.42 3.49 22.98
N GLY A 176 26.03 4.32 23.95
CA GLY A 176 25.04 5.40 23.74
C GLY A 176 25.42 6.35 22.60
N ALA A 177 26.69 6.72 22.48
CA ALA A 177 27.17 7.59 21.40
C ALA A 177 27.00 6.97 20.01
N TYR A 178 27.22 5.65 19.88
CA TYR A 178 26.99 4.91 18.64
C TYR A 178 25.49 4.86 18.29
N LEU A 179 24.64 4.51 19.27
CA LEU A 179 23.20 4.38 19.07
C LEU A 179 22.56 5.72 18.65
N SER A 180 22.90 6.82 19.34
CA SER A 180 22.38 8.15 19.02
C SER A 180 22.81 8.62 17.63
N ALA A 181 24.07 8.40 17.24
CA ALA A 181 24.56 8.78 15.93
C ALA A 181 23.85 8.00 14.80
N GLU A 182 23.60 6.71 15.01
CA GLU A 182 22.86 5.91 14.03
C GLU A 182 21.39 6.35 13.91
N ILE A 183 20.69 6.63 15.03
CA ILE A 183 19.32 7.18 14.99
C ILE A 183 19.28 8.51 14.23
N GLU A 184 20.22 9.42 14.47
CA GLU A 184 20.29 10.69 13.75
C GLU A 184 20.52 10.48 12.24
N ARG A 185 21.41 9.55 11.87
CA ARG A 185 21.72 9.22 10.47
C ARG A 185 20.50 8.70 9.71
N ILE A 186 19.69 7.83 10.31
CA ILE A 186 18.57 7.16 9.62
C ILE A 186 17.19 7.76 9.92
N GLY A 187 17.08 8.60 10.95
CA GLY A 187 15.83 9.21 11.41
C GLY A 187 15.02 9.90 10.31
N PRO A 188 15.63 10.72 9.41
CA PRO A 188 14.89 11.33 8.30
C PRO A 188 14.21 10.31 7.38
N ILE A 189 14.89 9.20 7.06
CA ILE A 189 14.35 8.14 6.20
C ILE A 189 13.26 7.38 6.94
N ALA A 190 13.48 7.01 8.20
CA ALA A 190 12.51 6.27 9.00
C ALA A 190 11.20 7.06 9.20
N ARG A 191 11.27 8.36 9.48
CA ARG A 191 10.10 9.25 9.59
C ARG A 191 9.26 9.28 8.32
N LEU A 192 9.94 9.29 7.16
CA LEU A 192 9.32 9.33 5.84
C LEU A 192 8.84 7.95 5.35
N SER A 193 9.27 6.86 5.98
CA SER A 193 8.91 5.50 5.58
C SER A 193 7.54 5.12 6.12
N ILE A 194 6.77 4.30 5.42
CA ILE A 194 5.50 3.75 5.93
C ILE A 194 5.71 2.33 6.50
N PRO A 195 4.88 1.86 7.43
CA PRO A 195 4.85 0.45 7.83
C PRO A 195 4.62 -0.43 6.60
N ARG A 196 5.33 -1.55 6.50
CA ARG A 196 5.20 -2.48 5.37
C ARG A 196 4.72 -3.83 5.83
N ARG A 197 3.93 -4.48 4.98
CA ARG A 197 3.55 -5.88 5.09
C ARG A 197 4.40 -6.73 4.17
N LEU A 198 4.62 -7.97 4.56
CA LEU A 198 5.42 -8.96 3.83
C LEU A 198 4.60 -10.22 3.58
N THR A 199 4.79 -10.84 2.43
CA THR A 199 4.11 -12.11 2.07
C THR A 199 5.06 -13.28 2.27
N ARG A 200 4.71 -14.24 3.11
CA ARG A 200 5.55 -15.43 3.34
C ARG A 200 5.62 -16.31 2.09
N THR A 201 6.81 -16.74 1.69
CA THR A 201 7.01 -17.43 0.40
C THR A 201 6.47 -18.86 0.34
N ASP A 202 6.24 -19.49 1.49
CA ASP A 202 5.78 -20.87 1.64
C ASP A 202 4.27 -20.99 1.86
N THR A 203 3.64 -20.04 2.59
CA THR A 203 2.21 -20.06 2.91
C THR A 203 1.39 -18.98 2.22
N ASN A 204 2.02 -18.02 1.54
CA ASN A 204 1.38 -16.82 1.00
C ASN A 204 0.60 -15.99 2.06
N SER A 205 0.92 -16.16 3.34
CA SER A 205 0.30 -15.37 4.41
C SER A 205 1.00 -14.01 4.56
N THR A 206 0.21 -12.96 4.79
CA THR A 206 0.72 -11.60 5.03
C THR A 206 1.09 -11.41 6.50
N VAL A 207 2.25 -10.83 6.78
CA VAL A 207 2.76 -10.48 8.12
C VAL A 207 3.27 -9.04 8.18
N SER A 208 3.34 -8.45 9.37
CA SER A 208 3.97 -7.12 9.53
C SER A 208 5.48 -7.25 9.40
N ALA A 209 6.14 -6.32 8.72
CA ALA A 209 7.60 -6.34 8.65
C ALA A 209 8.27 -6.17 10.03
N LEU A 210 7.62 -5.48 10.97
CA LEU A 210 8.12 -5.34 12.34
C LEU A 210 8.13 -6.67 13.10
N ASP A 211 7.32 -7.65 12.68
CA ASP A 211 7.32 -8.99 13.27
C ASP A 211 8.66 -9.69 13.06
N LEU A 212 9.43 -9.30 12.02
CA LEU A 212 10.79 -9.82 11.79
C LEU A 212 11.74 -9.53 12.96
N LEU A 213 11.46 -8.54 13.80
CA LEU A 213 12.25 -8.18 14.98
C LEU A 213 11.76 -8.88 16.27
N THR A 214 10.79 -9.79 16.17
CA THR A 214 10.19 -10.49 17.32
C THR A 214 10.77 -11.90 17.50
N GLN A 215 10.40 -12.55 18.60
CA GLN A 215 10.81 -13.93 18.90
C GLN A 215 10.28 -14.97 17.91
N ASN A 216 9.34 -14.61 17.02
CA ASN A 216 8.84 -15.49 15.98
C ASN A 216 9.91 -15.85 14.93
N TYR A 217 10.93 -15.00 14.76
CA TYR A 217 12.00 -15.20 13.78
C TYR A 217 13.39 -15.06 14.43
N PRO A 218 13.76 -15.94 15.38
CA PRO A 218 14.94 -15.74 16.25
C PRO A 218 16.27 -15.79 15.48
N ARG A 219 16.32 -16.49 14.34
CA ARG A 219 17.49 -16.51 13.44
C ARG A 219 17.47 -15.40 12.39
N GLY A 220 16.33 -14.72 12.25
CA GLY A 220 16.08 -13.68 11.25
C GLY A 220 15.36 -14.20 10.02
N ALA A 221 15.51 -13.50 8.90
CA ALA A 221 14.67 -13.69 7.71
C ALA A 221 15.37 -13.24 6.41
N LEU A 222 14.90 -13.77 5.30
CA LEU A 222 15.29 -13.34 3.95
C LEU A 222 14.14 -12.55 3.34
N VAL A 223 14.32 -11.25 3.16
CA VAL A 223 13.34 -10.37 2.55
C VAL A 223 13.70 -10.15 1.08
N LEU A 224 12.81 -10.62 0.22
CA LEU A 224 12.91 -10.62 -1.22
C LEU A 224 12.05 -9.49 -1.77
N GLY A 225 12.62 -8.67 -2.65
CA GLY A 225 11.85 -7.61 -3.30
C GLY A 225 12.50 -7.16 -4.60
N MET A 226 11.69 -6.60 -5.49
CA MET A 226 12.18 -6.04 -6.76
C MET A 226 12.93 -4.71 -6.55
N SER A 227 13.56 -4.17 -7.60
CA SER A 227 14.11 -2.81 -7.54
C SER A 227 13.03 -1.78 -7.24
N GLY A 228 13.39 -0.70 -6.56
CA GLY A 228 12.44 0.39 -6.32
C GLY A 228 11.28 0.06 -5.37
N TYR A 229 11.14 -1.19 -4.90
CA TYR A 229 10.07 -1.60 -3.97
C TYR A 229 10.34 -1.21 -2.51
N GLY A 230 11.49 -0.60 -2.25
CA GLY A 230 11.83 -0.03 -0.95
C GLY A 230 12.55 -0.97 0.01
N LYS A 231 13.29 -1.99 -0.46
CA LYS A 231 14.10 -2.89 0.38
C LYS A 231 15.04 -2.14 1.33
N THR A 232 15.85 -1.22 0.79
CA THR A 232 16.76 -0.37 1.57
C THR A 232 16.01 0.52 2.55
N THR A 233 14.86 1.06 2.14
CA THR A 233 13.99 1.88 3.00
C THR A 233 13.45 1.05 4.17
N LEU A 234 13.01 -0.17 3.90
CA LEU A 234 12.53 -1.12 4.90
C LEU A 234 13.65 -1.54 5.87
N ALA A 235 14.85 -1.84 5.36
CA ALA A 235 16.00 -2.15 6.22
C ALA A 235 16.28 -1.02 7.21
N LYS A 236 16.27 0.23 6.74
CA LYS A 236 16.47 1.41 7.59
C LYS A 236 15.35 1.61 8.60
N GLN A 237 14.10 1.31 8.25
CA GLN A 237 12.97 1.36 9.17
C GLN A 237 13.11 0.30 10.28
N LEU A 238 13.43 -0.94 9.92
CA LEU A 238 13.68 -2.01 10.89
C LEU A 238 14.89 -1.69 11.78
N PHE A 239 15.92 -1.04 11.22
CA PHE A 239 17.09 -0.61 11.97
C PHE A 239 16.73 0.45 13.02
N HIS A 240 15.91 1.43 12.64
CA HIS A 240 15.40 2.46 13.55
C HIS A 240 14.68 1.85 14.76
N GLU A 241 13.72 0.97 14.48
CA GLU A 241 12.95 0.29 15.51
C GLU A 241 13.85 -0.52 16.44
N ALA A 242 14.85 -1.22 15.90
CA ALA A 242 15.79 -1.99 16.71
C ALA A 242 16.69 -1.11 17.58
N LEU A 243 17.10 0.07 17.09
CA LEU A 243 17.88 1.03 17.87
C LEU A 243 17.04 1.61 19.02
N GLU A 244 15.78 1.97 18.79
CA GLU A 244 14.88 2.48 19.82
C GLU A 244 14.70 1.47 20.96
N ARG A 245 14.43 0.20 20.63
CA ARG A 245 14.34 -0.89 21.62
C ARG A 245 15.63 -1.06 22.43
N ARG A 246 16.80 -0.87 21.80
CA ARG A 246 18.10 -0.99 22.46
C ARG A 246 18.43 0.18 23.38
N ILE A 247 17.93 1.37 23.07
CA ILE A 247 18.06 2.55 23.95
C ILE A 247 17.18 2.39 25.19
N GLU A 248 15.95 1.89 25.02
CA GLU A 248 15.04 1.62 26.14
C GLU A 248 15.59 0.54 27.08
N GLU A 249 16.17 -0.52 26.52
CA GLU A 249 16.75 -1.62 27.30
C GLU A 249 18.14 -2.02 26.79
N THR A 250 19.19 -1.57 27.50
CA THR A 250 20.61 -1.82 27.18
C THR A 250 21.05 -3.29 27.31
N SER A 251 20.14 -4.22 27.64
CA SER A 251 20.36 -5.68 27.65
C SER A 251 19.77 -6.41 26.44
N THR A 252 19.13 -5.70 25.50
CA THR A 252 18.55 -6.30 24.28
C THR A 252 19.57 -6.55 23.18
N ILE A 253 19.15 -7.01 22.00
CA ILE A 253 20.06 -7.30 20.88
C ILE A 253 20.77 -6.02 20.38
N LEU A 254 22.05 -6.09 20.02
CA LEU A 254 22.78 -4.93 19.45
C LEU A 254 22.61 -4.88 17.91
N PRO A 255 21.96 -3.84 17.33
CA PRO A 255 21.69 -3.81 15.90
C PRO A 255 22.82 -3.18 15.07
N PHE A 256 22.95 -3.61 13.81
CA PHE A 256 23.86 -3.08 12.80
C PHE A 256 23.20 -3.03 11.41
N ASP A 257 23.37 -1.92 10.68
CA ASP A 257 22.92 -1.72 9.29
C ASP A 257 24.05 -1.97 8.29
N ILE A 258 24.17 -3.17 7.73
CA ILE A 258 25.28 -3.62 6.88
C ILE A 258 24.94 -3.46 5.40
N PHE A 259 25.75 -2.72 4.65
CA PHE A 259 25.75 -2.82 3.19
C PHE A 259 26.73 -3.90 2.75
N LEU A 260 26.21 -5.02 2.26
CA LEU A 260 27.01 -6.23 1.98
C LEU A 260 28.11 -6.05 0.91
N PRO A 261 27.92 -5.23 -0.14
CA PRO A 261 29.00 -4.96 -1.09
C PRO A 261 30.25 -4.34 -0.45
N ASP A 262 30.08 -3.43 0.51
CA ASP A 262 31.21 -2.82 1.22
C ASP A 262 31.98 -3.86 2.05
N PHE A 263 31.25 -4.76 2.70
CA PHE A 263 31.86 -5.88 3.44
C PHE A 263 32.64 -6.81 2.52
N ALA A 264 32.09 -7.14 1.35
CA ALA A 264 32.73 -8.02 0.39
C ALA A 264 34.07 -7.46 -0.13
N ILE A 265 34.13 -6.14 -0.38
CA ILE A 265 35.32 -5.45 -0.86
C ILE A 265 36.39 -5.29 0.23
N GLY A 266 35.98 -5.05 1.48
CA GLY A 266 36.88 -4.71 2.58
C GLY A 266 37.92 -5.77 2.97
N GLN A 267 37.77 -7.03 2.50
CA GLN A 267 38.62 -8.18 2.81
C GLN A 267 38.91 -8.43 4.32
N SER A 268 38.16 -7.80 5.22
CA SER A 268 38.29 -7.93 6.67
C SER A 268 37.32 -8.98 7.22
N SER A 269 37.60 -9.49 8.42
CA SER A 269 36.65 -10.38 9.10
C SER A 269 35.36 -9.63 9.45
N LEU A 270 34.21 -10.33 9.50
CA LEU A 270 32.93 -9.69 9.88
C LEU A 270 33.02 -8.97 11.24
N ALA A 271 33.74 -9.54 12.20
CA ALA A 271 33.94 -8.93 13.51
C ALA A 271 34.68 -7.58 13.41
N SER A 272 35.75 -7.54 12.61
CA SER A 272 36.53 -6.32 12.36
C SER A 272 35.67 -5.25 11.69
N PHE A 273 34.90 -5.63 10.66
CA PHE A 273 34.00 -4.74 9.94
C PHE A 273 32.95 -4.10 10.87
N LEU A 274 32.37 -4.89 11.79
CA LEU A 274 31.39 -4.38 12.75
C LEU A 274 32.03 -3.48 13.82
N VAL A 275 33.24 -3.80 14.27
CA VAL A 275 33.99 -3.00 15.25
C VAL A 275 34.32 -1.63 14.71
N GLU A 276 34.73 -1.52 13.44
CA GLU A 276 35.06 -0.22 12.82
C GLU A 276 33.92 0.80 12.97
N ARG A 277 32.67 0.35 12.80
CA ARG A 277 31.48 1.20 12.94
C ARG A 277 31.25 1.72 14.36
N ILE A 278 31.55 0.90 15.37
CA ILE A 278 31.45 1.33 16.78
C ILE A 278 32.65 2.20 17.14
N ALA A 279 33.86 1.82 16.70
CA ALA A 279 35.10 2.48 17.05
C ALA A 279 35.15 3.95 16.61
N SER A 280 34.46 4.30 15.51
CA SER A 280 34.25 5.69 15.07
C SER A 280 33.54 6.57 16.12
N HIS A 281 32.71 5.98 16.98
CA HIS A 281 31.96 6.70 18.02
C HIS A 281 32.46 6.38 19.45
N LYS A 282 33.17 5.26 19.62
CA LYS A 282 33.80 4.83 20.87
C LYS A 282 35.24 4.35 20.60
N PRO A 283 36.21 5.29 20.54
CA PRO A 283 37.60 4.94 20.31
C PRO A 283 38.11 3.90 21.31
N GLY A 284 38.85 2.91 20.82
CA GLY A 284 39.40 1.82 21.65
C GLY A 284 38.45 0.64 21.88
N PHE A 285 37.25 0.64 21.29
CA PHE A 285 36.40 -0.56 21.25
C PHE A 285 37.07 -1.67 20.43
N LYS A 286 37.14 -2.89 20.97
CA LYS A 286 37.89 -4.02 20.39
C LYS A 286 36.99 -5.18 19.99
N VAL A 287 37.50 -6.06 19.13
CA VAL A 287 36.82 -7.28 18.68
C VAL A 287 36.37 -8.13 19.85
N GLU A 288 37.20 -8.33 20.87
CA GLU A 288 36.87 -9.19 22.01
C GLU A 288 35.62 -8.70 22.76
N ALA A 289 35.42 -7.39 22.85
CA ALA A 289 34.24 -6.79 23.46
C ALA A 289 32.98 -7.07 22.63
N LEU A 290 33.05 -6.92 21.30
CA LEU A 290 31.95 -7.28 20.40
C LEU A 290 31.59 -8.77 20.50
N LEU A 291 32.59 -9.66 20.51
CA LEU A 291 32.36 -11.10 20.62
C LEU A 291 31.75 -11.49 21.98
N LYS A 292 32.05 -10.73 23.04
CA LYS A 292 31.37 -10.90 24.34
C LYS A 292 29.89 -10.49 24.24
N ILE A 293 29.60 -9.32 23.67
CA ILE A 293 28.22 -8.84 23.46
C ILE A 293 27.40 -9.83 22.61
N ALA A 294 27.97 -10.34 21.53
CA ALA A 294 27.31 -11.31 20.65
C ALA A 294 26.96 -12.63 21.38
N ARG A 295 27.76 -13.04 22.38
CA ARG A 295 27.47 -14.22 23.23
C ARG A 295 26.43 -13.93 24.31
N ASP A 296 26.53 -12.77 24.96
CA ASP A 296 25.71 -12.43 26.13
C ASP A 296 24.31 -11.97 25.73
N PHE A 297 24.22 -11.06 24.75
CA PHE A 297 22.98 -10.38 24.36
C PHE A 297 22.54 -10.67 22.91
N GLY A 298 23.48 -11.04 22.04
CA GLY A 298 23.23 -11.24 20.62
C GLY A 298 23.42 -9.98 19.78
N VAL A 299 23.44 -10.15 18.46
CA VAL A 299 23.54 -9.05 17.48
C VAL A 299 22.48 -9.19 16.40
N LEU A 300 21.92 -8.07 15.97
CA LEU A 300 20.98 -8.00 14.85
C LEU A 300 21.73 -7.42 13.65
N LEU A 301 21.83 -8.18 12.57
CA LEU A 301 22.45 -7.72 11.33
C LEU A 301 21.35 -7.48 10.29
N LEU A 302 21.09 -6.23 9.97
CA LEU A 302 20.24 -5.86 8.83
C LEU A 302 21.15 -5.69 7.63
N ALA A 303 21.17 -6.69 6.76
CA ALA A 303 22.13 -6.79 5.67
C ALA A 303 21.44 -6.45 4.34
N ASP A 304 21.75 -5.29 3.78
CA ASP A 304 21.20 -4.81 2.51
C ASP A 304 22.12 -5.11 1.32
N GLY A 305 21.51 -5.33 0.17
CA GLY A 305 22.19 -5.44 -1.12
C GLY A 305 22.99 -6.72 -1.32
N PHE A 306 22.54 -7.89 -0.83
CA PHE A 306 23.23 -9.16 -1.12
C PHE A 306 23.29 -9.42 -2.64
N ASP A 307 22.23 -9.05 -3.36
CA ASP A 307 22.16 -9.08 -4.82
C ASP A 307 23.22 -8.20 -5.51
N ARG A 308 23.73 -7.17 -4.82
CA ARG A 308 24.76 -6.26 -5.33
C ARG A 308 26.18 -6.71 -4.99
N VAL A 309 26.36 -7.78 -4.22
CA VAL A 309 27.68 -8.37 -3.98
C VAL A 309 28.16 -9.01 -5.29
N PRO A 310 29.42 -8.76 -5.73
CA PRO A 310 29.97 -9.39 -6.92
C PRO A 310 29.82 -10.90 -6.86
N PHE A 311 29.40 -11.54 -7.96
CA PHE A 311 29.06 -12.97 -7.99
C PHE A 311 30.14 -13.87 -7.37
N GLY A 312 31.42 -13.62 -7.73
CA GLY A 312 32.56 -14.38 -7.21
C GLY A 312 32.82 -14.24 -5.70
N GLN A 313 32.24 -13.23 -5.04
CA GLN A 313 32.41 -12.97 -3.60
C GLN A 313 31.18 -13.39 -2.77
N ARG A 314 30.03 -13.65 -3.39
CA ARG A 314 28.77 -14.01 -2.69
C ARG A 314 28.93 -15.23 -1.78
N GLY A 315 29.58 -16.29 -2.27
CA GLY A 315 29.81 -17.51 -1.48
C GLY A 315 30.70 -17.30 -0.26
N ALA A 316 31.67 -16.38 -0.35
CA ALA A 316 32.53 -16.01 0.78
C ALA A 316 31.74 -15.22 1.83
N VAL A 317 30.92 -14.24 1.39
CA VAL A 317 30.03 -13.47 2.28
C VAL A 317 29.03 -14.39 2.98
N GLU A 318 28.36 -15.27 2.23
CA GLU A 318 27.40 -16.22 2.77
C GLU A 318 28.07 -17.18 3.78
N THR A 319 29.27 -17.66 3.47
CA THR A 319 30.05 -18.50 4.39
C THR A 319 30.40 -17.74 5.68
N ALA A 320 30.82 -16.47 5.58
CA ALA A 320 31.16 -15.65 6.74
C ALA A 320 29.93 -15.43 7.65
N LEU A 321 28.77 -15.08 7.06
CA LEU A 321 27.51 -14.92 7.80
C LEU A 321 27.07 -16.23 8.45
N ARG A 322 27.16 -17.36 7.73
CA ARG A 322 26.82 -18.68 8.24
C ARG A 322 27.71 -19.09 9.42
N GLN A 323 29.02 -18.90 9.29
CA GLN A 323 29.98 -19.19 10.36
C GLN A 323 29.69 -18.33 11.59
N TRP A 324 29.42 -17.04 11.40
CA TRP A 324 29.03 -16.15 12.49
C TRP A 324 27.76 -16.60 13.21
N MET A 325 26.69 -16.94 12.47
CA MET A 325 25.45 -17.44 13.08
C MET A 325 25.64 -18.75 13.85
N ARG A 326 26.55 -19.61 13.38
CA ARG A 326 26.90 -20.87 14.07
C ARG A 326 27.65 -20.59 15.37
N ASP A 327 28.63 -19.70 15.32
CA ASP A 327 29.52 -19.42 16.45
C ASP A 327 28.83 -18.50 17.49
N TYR A 328 27.83 -17.71 17.08
CA TYR A 328 27.02 -16.82 17.92
C TYR A 328 25.51 -17.04 17.71
N PRO A 329 24.90 -18.07 18.34
CA PRO A 329 23.51 -18.50 18.06
C PRO A 329 22.41 -17.48 18.41
N LYS A 330 22.72 -16.47 19.24
CA LYS A 330 21.81 -15.34 19.53
C LYS A 330 21.81 -14.27 18.43
N THR A 331 22.53 -14.49 17.34
CA THR A 331 22.54 -13.59 16.19
C THR A 331 21.27 -13.74 15.38
N GLN A 332 20.63 -12.61 15.11
CA GLN A 332 19.52 -12.49 14.18
C GLN A 332 20.00 -11.80 12.91
N ILE A 333 19.73 -12.37 11.73
CA ILE A 333 20.13 -11.75 10.45
C ILE A 333 18.91 -11.55 9.56
N VAL A 334 18.62 -10.30 9.18
CA VAL A 334 17.62 -10.00 8.15
C VAL A 334 18.35 -9.57 6.89
N ILE A 335 18.23 -10.36 5.83
CA ILE A 335 18.90 -10.09 4.56
C ILE A 335 17.90 -9.54 3.57
N MET A 336 18.17 -8.36 3.04
CA MET A 336 17.46 -7.82 1.89
C MET A 336 18.17 -8.27 0.62
N SER A 337 17.44 -8.95 -0.25
CA SER A 337 17.99 -9.43 -1.51
C SER A 337 16.90 -9.53 -2.58
N ARG A 338 17.30 -9.93 -3.78
CA ARG A 338 16.40 -10.39 -4.84
C ARG A 338 16.33 -11.91 -4.78
N LYS A 339 15.19 -12.47 -5.20
CA LYS A 339 14.94 -13.92 -5.15
C LYS A 339 16.03 -14.74 -5.84
N GLN A 340 16.55 -14.27 -6.97
CA GLN A 340 17.54 -14.99 -7.78
C GLN A 340 18.95 -15.00 -7.15
N SER A 341 19.29 -13.95 -6.41
CA SER A 341 20.62 -13.80 -5.82
C SER A 341 20.62 -14.09 -4.32
N ALA A 342 19.49 -14.53 -3.76
CA ALA A 342 19.37 -14.74 -2.33
C ALA A 342 20.30 -15.87 -1.83
N PRO A 343 20.87 -15.73 -0.62
CA PRO A 343 21.66 -16.79 0.00
C PRO A 343 20.78 -18.00 0.30
N ILE A 344 21.27 -19.19 -0.05
CA ILE A 344 20.53 -20.46 0.05
C ILE A 344 20.99 -21.25 1.28
N GLU A 345 22.29 -21.25 1.59
CA GLU A 345 22.91 -22.03 2.67
C GLU A 345 22.60 -21.50 4.08
N LEU A 346 22.03 -20.30 4.20
CA LEU A 346 21.63 -19.73 5.49
C LEU A 346 20.33 -20.33 6.05
N ASN A 347 19.51 -20.98 5.22
CA ASN A 347 18.23 -21.59 5.62
C ASN A 347 17.31 -20.64 6.43
N LEU A 348 17.20 -19.38 5.99
CA LEU A 348 16.31 -18.39 6.59
C LEU A 348 14.91 -18.45 5.96
N PRO A 349 13.83 -18.16 6.73
CA PRO A 349 12.49 -18.06 6.17
C PRO A 349 12.40 -16.91 5.16
N GLY A 350 11.78 -17.17 4.01
CA GLY A 350 11.63 -16.24 2.90
C GLY A 350 10.35 -15.40 2.97
N PHE A 351 10.48 -14.11 2.67
CA PHE A 351 9.40 -13.15 2.61
C PHE A 351 9.48 -12.33 1.34
N TYR A 352 8.35 -12.03 0.70
CA TYR A 352 8.26 -11.13 -0.44
C TYR A 352 7.77 -9.76 0.02
N LEU A 353 8.41 -8.70 -0.46
CA LEU A 353 8.00 -7.31 -0.27
C LEU A 353 7.12 -6.90 -1.46
N PRO A 354 5.78 -6.82 -1.29
CA PRO A 354 4.86 -6.41 -2.35
C PRO A 354 5.00 -4.92 -2.70
N GLY A 355 4.38 -4.50 -3.81
CA GLY A 355 4.20 -3.08 -4.14
C GLY A 355 3.29 -2.38 -3.13
N TYR A 356 3.01 -1.10 -3.35
CA TYR A 356 2.06 -0.35 -2.51
C TYR A 356 0.62 -0.68 -2.86
N GLU A 357 -0.17 -0.95 -1.83
CA GLU A 357 -1.63 -0.95 -1.92
C GLU A 357 -2.20 0.47 -1.75
N ILE A 358 -3.50 0.68 -2.01
CA ILE A 358 -4.13 2.00 -1.89
C ILE A 358 -3.96 2.59 -0.47
N GLY A 359 -4.06 1.76 0.57
CA GLY A 359 -3.82 2.19 1.95
C GLY A 359 -2.38 2.66 2.16
N ASP A 360 -1.38 1.94 1.62
CA ASP A 360 0.03 2.34 1.68
C ASP A 360 0.27 3.70 0.98
N LEU A 361 -0.40 3.94 -0.15
CA LEU A 361 -0.31 5.21 -0.88
C LEU A 361 -0.89 6.39 -0.09
N GLN A 362 -2.00 6.16 0.63
CA GLN A 362 -2.60 7.17 1.51
C GLN A 362 -1.67 7.49 2.69
N ASP A 363 -1.12 6.48 3.35
CA ASP A 363 -0.16 6.64 4.43
C ASP A 363 1.11 7.38 3.96
N LEU A 364 1.59 7.05 2.75
CA LEU A 364 2.75 7.71 2.15
C LEU A 364 2.47 9.20 1.92
N ALA A 365 1.31 9.52 1.33
CA ALA A 365 0.86 10.87 1.06
C ALA A 365 0.71 11.71 2.35
N GLU A 366 0.15 11.12 3.40
CA GLU A 366 0.01 11.76 4.71
C GLU A 366 1.38 12.05 5.34
N ARG A 367 2.31 11.10 5.31
CA ARG A 367 3.68 11.31 5.81
C ARG A 367 4.41 12.41 5.05
N ARG A 368 4.33 12.44 3.72
CA ARG A 368 4.94 13.50 2.90
C ARG A 368 4.33 14.87 3.21
N SER A 369 3.02 14.92 3.44
CA SER A 369 2.31 16.14 3.85
C SER A 369 2.83 16.69 5.17
N ALA A 370 3.02 15.82 6.17
CA ALA A 370 3.57 16.21 7.47
C ALA A 370 5.02 16.74 7.41
N THR A 371 5.78 16.39 6.36
CA THR A 371 7.22 16.68 6.25
C THR A 371 7.59 17.76 5.23
N GLY A 372 6.64 18.60 4.83
CA GLY A 372 6.92 19.79 4.01
C GLY A 372 6.30 19.80 2.61
N LEU A 373 5.41 18.87 2.30
CA LEU A 373 4.58 18.91 1.08
C LEU A 373 3.08 18.89 1.43
N PRO A 374 2.51 19.93 2.07
CA PRO A 374 1.12 19.94 2.56
C PRO A 374 0.11 19.42 1.53
N GLU A 375 0.33 19.81 0.27
CA GLU A 375 -0.41 19.47 -0.94
C GLU A 375 -0.57 17.96 -1.17
N ALA A 376 0.41 17.16 -0.72
CA ALA A 376 0.49 15.72 -0.97
C ALA A 376 -0.64 14.93 -0.34
N LYS A 377 -1.26 15.44 0.74
CA LYS A 377 -2.30 14.73 1.52
C LYS A 377 -3.42 14.13 0.65
N TYR A 378 -3.78 14.83 -0.42
CA TYR A 378 -4.90 14.46 -1.29
C TYR A 378 -4.47 13.75 -2.58
N ALA A 379 -3.19 13.45 -2.75
CA ALA A 379 -2.63 12.91 -3.99
C ALA A 379 -3.20 11.54 -4.39
N PHE A 380 -3.80 10.78 -3.47
CA PHE A 380 -4.40 9.48 -3.79
C PHE A 380 -5.84 9.32 -3.30
N SER A 381 -6.45 10.34 -2.69
CA SER A 381 -7.84 10.25 -2.21
C SER A 381 -8.86 10.11 -3.35
N SER A 382 -8.51 10.56 -4.55
CA SER A 382 -9.30 10.40 -5.76
C SER A 382 -8.43 10.42 -7.01
N ALA A 383 -7.29 9.73 -6.91
CA ALA A 383 -6.45 9.50 -8.06
C ALA A 383 -7.19 8.59 -9.06
N PRO A 384 -7.11 8.86 -10.37
CA PRO A 384 -7.55 7.91 -11.40
C PRO A 384 -6.81 6.57 -11.25
N HIS A 385 -7.41 5.46 -11.72
CA HIS A 385 -6.81 4.14 -11.50
C HIS A 385 -5.43 3.99 -12.13
N TYR A 386 -5.18 4.61 -13.29
CA TYR A 386 -3.85 4.58 -13.92
C TYR A 386 -2.76 5.17 -13.00
N ILE A 387 -3.10 6.17 -12.17
CA ILE A 387 -2.17 6.76 -11.21
C ILE A 387 -1.90 5.81 -10.07
N THR A 388 -2.96 5.18 -9.51
CA THR A 388 -2.78 4.20 -8.44
C THR A 388 -1.99 2.98 -8.92
N ASP A 389 -2.22 2.51 -10.15
CA ASP A 389 -1.54 1.35 -10.74
C ASP A 389 -0.05 1.62 -10.96
N VAL A 390 0.28 2.76 -11.58
CA VAL A 390 1.68 3.18 -11.75
C VAL A 390 2.35 3.41 -10.39
N SER A 391 1.60 3.90 -9.40
CA SER A 391 2.12 4.17 -8.04
C SER A 391 2.27 2.93 -7.17
N GLN A 392 1.83 1.74 -7.60
CA GLN A 392 2.16 0.49 -6.88
C GLN A 392 3.68 0.28 -6.79
N VAL A 393 4.45 0.84 -7.73
CA VAL A 393 5.90 0.92 -7.63
C VAL A 393 6.28 2.13 -6.75
N PRO A 394 6.88 1.93 -5.56
CA PRO A 394 7.16 3.01 -4.61
C PRO A 394 7.97 4.18 -5.17
N LEU A 395 8.90 3.90 -6.09
CA LEU A 395 9.67 4.93 -6.77
C LEU A 395 8.80 5.87 -7.62
N LEU A 396 7.80 5.31 -8.33
CA LEU A 396 6.89 6.08 -9.16
C LEU A 396 5.86 6.82 -8.30
N ALA A 397 5.41 6.23 -7.18
CA ALA A 397 4.57 6.90 -6.20
C ALA A 397 5.19 8.21 -5.70
N GLU A 398 6.49 8.21 -5.37
CA GLU A 398 7.21 9.42 -4.95
C GLU A 398 7.24 10.49 -6.03
N LEU A 399 7.48 10.10 -7.29
CA LEU A 399 7.49 11.04 -8.42
C LEU A 399 6.09 11.62 -8.65
N VAL A 400 5.05 10.80 -8.58
CA VAL A 400 3.65 11.24 -8.67
C VAL A 400 3.31 12.23 -7.56
N ILE A 401 3.68 11.94 -6.31
CA ILE A 401 3.46 12.85 -5.17
C ILE A 401 4.17 14.19 -5.42
N GLN A 402 5.43 14.17 -5.88
CA GLN A 402 6.19 15.39 -6.14
C GLN A 402 5.56 16.25 -7.23
N ILE A 403 5.13 15.63 -8.34
CA ILE A 403 4.45 16.32 -9.44
C ILE A 403 3.13 16.90 -8.94
N TYR A 404 2.29 16.07 -8.32
CA TYR A 404 0.98 16.50 -7.83
C TYR A 404 1.08 17.60 -6.78
N ALA A 405 2.03 17.50 -5.86
CA ALA A 405 2.26 18.54 -4.85
C ALA A 405 2.67 19.87 -5.50
N THR A 406 3.39 19.84 -6.62
CA THR A 406 3.86 21.06 -7.30
C THR A 406 2.79 21.66 -8.22
N THR A 407 2.08 20.83 -8.99
CA THR A 407 1.20 21.26 -10.08
C THR A 407 -0.29 21.17 -9.76
N ARG A 408 -0.67 20.47 -8.69
CA ARG A 408 -2.05 20.06 -8.38
C ARG A 408 -2.72 19.24 -9.48
N GLN A 409 -1.92 18.69 -10.39
CA GLN A 409 -2.37 17.89 -11.51
C GLN A 409 -1.62 16.57 -11.54
N TYR A 410 -2.32 15.52 -11.96
CA TYR A 410 -1.69 14.23 -12.21
C TYR A 410 -0.88 14.27 -13.50
N PRO A 411 0.21 13.50 -13.59
CA PRO A 411 0.98 13.39 -14.83
C PRO A 411 0.08 12.84 -15.95
N THR A 412 -0.06 13.64 -17.00
CA THR A 412 -0.71 13.31 -18.28
C THR A 412 0.28 12.76 -19.30
N ASN A 413 1.56 12.63 -18.91
CA ASN A 413 2.62 12.09 -19.74
C ASN A 413 3.48 11.11 -18.93
N LEU A 414 3.23 9.81 -19.12
CA LEU A 414 4.00 8.77 -18.45
C LEU A 414 5.42 8.64 -18.99
N ASN A 415 5.70 9.12 -20.20
CA ASN A 415 7.04 9.06 -20.79
C ASN A 415 8.08 9.70 -19.85
N ALA A 416 7.78 10.88 -19.31
CA ALA A 416 8.69 11.58 -18.40
C ALA A 416 8.98 10.80 -17.10
N LEU A 417 7.97 10.12 -16.56
CA LEU A 417 8.11 9.28 -15.36
C LEU A 417 9.02 8.07 -15.64
N TYR A 418 8.73 7.35 -16.72
CA TYR A 418 9.49 6.17 -17.12
C TYR A 418 10.92 6.50 -17.57
N GLU A 419 11.13 7.62 -18.27
CA GLU A 419 12.46 8.13 -18.58
C GLU A 419 13.26 8.47 -17.31
N THR A 420 12.62 9.13 -16.34
CA THR A 420 13.28 9.44 -15.07
C THR A 420 13.67 8.15 -14.35
N TRP A 421 12.81 7.13 -14.39
CA TRP A 421 13.09 5.82 -13.82
C TRP A 421 14.24 5.10 -14.55
N LEU A 422 14.19 5.01 -15.88
CA LEU A 422 15.24 4.38 -16.70
C LEU A 422 16.60 5.07 -16.49
N ASN A 423 16.63 6.40 -16.45
CA ASN A 423 17.85 7.16 -16.21
C ASN A 423 18.44 6.89 -14.81
N ARG A 424 17.60 6.65 -13.80
CA ARG A 424 18.06 6.26 -12.46
C ARG A 424 18.64 4.85 -12.45
N ILE A 425 18.04 3.91 -13.17
CA ILE A 425 18.57 2.54 -13.33
C ILE A 425 19.95 2.61 -14.00
N LEU A 426 20.08 3.36 -15.08
CA LEU A 426 21.31 3.44 -15.88
C LEU A 426 22.33 4.47 -15.37
N ALA A 427 22.13 5.06 -14.18
CA ALA A 427 22.95 6.17 -13.69
C ALA A 427 24.44 5.81 -13.50
N GLY A 428 24.73 4.52 -13.25
CA GLY A 428 26.08 4.00 -13.05
C GLY A 428 26.93 3.90 -14.34
N SER A 429 26.31 3.95 -15.52
CA SER A 429 27.01 3.86 -16.81
C SER A 429 27.45 5.25 -17.31
N SER A 430 28.51 5.31 -18.14
CA SER A 430 28.88 6.53 -18.87
C SER A 430 27.80 6.93 -19.89
N SER A 431 27.83 8.16 -20.41
CA SER A 431 26.79 8.64 -21.33
C SER A 431 26.64 7.80 -22.61
N VAL A 432 27.76 7.32 -23.17
CA VAL A 432 27.76 6.45 -24.36
C VAL A 432 27.24 5.06 -24.00
N GLU A 433 27.70 4.49 -22.88
CA GLU A 433 27.21 3.19 -22.41
C GLU A 433 25.72 3.22 -22.09
N ARG A 434 25.18 4.31 -21.54
CA ARG A 434 23.73 4.44 -21.31
C ARG A 434 22.93 4.42 -22.61
N ALA A 435 23.39 5.13 -23.64
CA ALA A 435 22.70 5.16 -24.92
C ALA A 435 22.69 3.76 -25.58
N LEU A 436 23.82 3.06 -25.47
CA LEU A 436 23.94 1.67 -25.89
C LEU A 436 23.06 0.75 -25.03
N ASP A 437 23.16 0.77 -23.71
CA ASP A 437 22.34 -0.02 -22.79
C ASP A 437 20.85 0.14 -23.07
N ARG A 438 20.40 1.37 -23.37
CA ARG A 438 19.02 1.63 -23.77
C ARG A 438 18.60 0.87 -25.03
N ILE A 439 19.38 0.96 -26.11
CA ILE A 439 19.06 0.26 -27.36
C ILE A 439 19.00 -1.26 -27.13
N PHE A 440 19.91 -1.79 -26.31
CA PHE A 440 19.92 -3.22 -25.99
C PHE A 440 18.67 -3.63 -25.19
N LEU A 441 18.27 -2.81 -24.22
CA LEU A 441 17.04 -3.04 -23.45
C LEU A 441 15.78 -2.95 -24.31
N GLU A 442 15.73 -2.04 -25.29
CA GLU A 442 14.62 -1.95 -26.27
C GLU A 442 14.52 -3.24 -27.11
N GLU A 443 15.66 -3.77 -27.58
CA GLU A 443 15.70 -5.04 -28.32
C GLU A 443 15.28 -6.24 -27.46
N LEU A 444 15.78 -6.30 -26.23
CA LEU A 444 15.44 -7.36 -25.28
C LEU A 444 13.96 -7.29 -24.87
N ALA A 445 13.39 -6.09 -24.71
CA ALA A 445 11.99 -5.91 -24.34
C ALA A 445 11.03 -6.48 -25.39
N GLU A 446 11.34 -6.29 -26.69
CA GLU A 446 10.55 -6.89 -27.77
C GLU A 446 10.59 -8.42 -27.73
N GLN A 447 11.79 -8.99 -27.59
CA GLN A 447 12.00 -10.45 -27.60
C GLN A 447 11.40 -11.14 -26.36
N THR A 448 11.34 -10.43 -25.23
CA THR A 448 10.77 -10.97 -23.98
C THR A 448 9.25 -10.98 -23.95
N THR A 449 8.56 -10.43 -24.96
CA THR A 449 7.09 -10.48 -25.08
C THR A 449 6.56 -11.91 -25.15
N ALA A 450 7.32 -12.84 -25.75
CA ALA A 450 6.97 -14.26 -25.83
C ALA A 450 7.41 -15.07 -24.59
N GLY A 451 8.01 -14.41 -23.59
CA GLY A 451 8.63 -15.01 -22.42
C GLY A 451 10.16 -14.79 -22.37
N PRO A 452 10.84 -15.31 -21.34
CA PRO A 452 12.27 -15.11 -21.14
C PRO A 452 13.13 -15.60 -22.32
N VAL A 453 14.16 -14.84 -22.68
CA VAL A 453 15.07 -15.13 -23.81
C VAL A 453 16.27 -15.95 -23.33
N SER A 454 16.83 -16.87 -24.12
CA SER A 454 18.06 -17.56 -23.70
C SER A 454 19.27 -16.61 -23.61
N ILE A 455 20.30 -16.94 -22.82
CA ILE A 455 21.54 -16.15 -22.75
C ILE A 455 22.20 -16.08 -24.13
N GLU A 456 22.22 -17.18 -24.89
CA GLU A 456 22.72 -17.18 -26.27
C GLU A 456 21.91 -16.25 -27.17
N GLY A 457 20.58 -16.23 -26.98
CA GLY A 457 19.68 -15.31 -27.66
C GLY A 457 19.96 -13.85 -27.29
N ALA A 458 20.14 -13.55 -25.99
CA ALA A 458 20.46 -12.21 -25.49
C ALA A 458 21.82 -11.71 -26.01
N VAL A 459 22.83 -12.58 -26.07
CA VAL A 459 24.13 -12.26 -26.68
C VAL A 459 23.98 -12.03 -28.18
N ALA A 460 23.14 -12.82 -28.87
CA ALA A 460 22.88 -12.63 -30.30
C ALA A 460 22.14 -11.32 -30.60
N ILE A 461 21.27 -10.85 -29.70
CA ILE A 461 20.64 -9.52 -29.79
C ILE A 461 21.69 -8.42 -29.71
N GLY A 462 22.65 -8.54 -28.78
CA GLY A 462 23.72 -7.56 -28.60
C GLY A 462 24.87 -7.66 -29.61
N ARG A 463 24.75 -8.37 -30.74
CA ARG A 463 25.87 -8.70 -31.64
C ARG A 463 26.58 -7.50 -32.25
N ASP A 464 25.89 -6.35 -32.33
CA ASP A 464 26.43 -5.08 -32.80
C ASP A 464 27.11 -4.25 -31.68
N TYR A 465 27.19 -4.79 -30.46
CA TYR A 465 27.89 -4.18 -29.32
C TYR A 465 29.33 -4.69 -29.26
N VAL A 466 30.26 -3.78 -28.94
CA VAL A 466 31.69 -4.08 -28.81
C VAL A 466 31.93 -5.23 -27.82
N ASP A 467 31.12 -5.35 -26.76
CA ASP A 467 31.08 -6.51 -25.87
C ASP A 467 29.67 -6.71 -25.26
N SER A 468 28.87 -7.58 -25.87
CA SER A 468 27.50 -7.88 -25.43
C SER A 468 27.45 -8.55 -24.06
N ARG A 469 28.51 -9.28 -23.66
CA ARG A 469 28.57 -9.96 -22.36
C ARG A 469 28.79 -8.93 -21.25
N GLN A 470 29.73 -8.02 -21.46
CA GLN A 470 29.98 -6.93 -20.53
C GLN A 470 28.73 -6.03 -20.37
N ALA A 471 27.99 -5.80 -21.47
CA ALA A 471 26.72 -5.08 -21.41
C ALA A 471 25.66 -5.83 -20.57
N LEU A 472 25.49 -7.15 -20.76
CA LEU A 472 24.58 -7.96 -19.94
C LEU A 472 24.97 -7.94 -18.45
N GLU A 473 26.25 -8.02 -18.12
CA GLU A 473 26.74 -7.91 -16.74
C GLU A 473 26.40 -6.55 -16.14
N ARG A 474 26.69 -5.46 -16.85
CA ARG A 474 26.36 -4.09 -16.42
C ARG A 474 24.86 -3.86 -16.26
N LEU A 475 24.04 -4.35 -17.19
CA LEU A 475 22.58 -4.27 -17.14
C LEU A 475 21.99 -5.09 -15.98
N SER A 476 22.60 -6.24 -15.67
CA SER A 476 22.24 -7.05 -14.51
C SER A 476 22.61 -6.32 -13.20
N ASP A 477 23.81 -5.74 -13.13
CA ASP A 477 24.29 -5.00 -11.97
C ASP A 477 23.45 -3.74 -11.69
N SER A 478 23.00 -3.06 -12.74
CA SER A 478 22.10 -1.90 -12.66
C SER A 478 20.63 -2.24 -12.42
N ASP A 479 20.26 -3.54 -12.38
CA ASP A 479 18.88 -4.02 -12.19
C ASP A 479 17.93 -3.74 -13.36
N ALA A 480 18.47 -3.53 -14.57
CA ALA A 480 17.65 -3.39 -15.76
C ALA A 480 17.10 -4.74 -16.24
N ILE A 481 17.86 -5.82 -16.04
CA ILE A 481 17.54 -7.18 -16.49
C ILE A 481 17.68 -8.21 -15.35
N SER A 482 16.92 -9.30 -15.47
CA SER A 482 17.00 -10.49 -14.63
C SER A 482 17.62 -11.64 -15.40
N VAL A 483 18.62 -12.31 -14.83
CA VAL A 483 19.21 -13.53 -15.41
C VAL A 483 18.81 -14.73 -14.55
N ARG A 484 18.10 -15.71 -15.14
CA ARG A 484 17.60 -16.93 -14.50
C ARG A 484 18.12 -18.17 -15.23
N GLY A 485 19.12 -18.85 -14.66
CA GLY A 485 19.73 -20.02 -15.29
C GLY A 485 20.34 -19.65 -16.64
N THR A 486 19.78 -20.19 -17.73
CA THR A 486 20.19 -19.89 -19.10
C THR A 486 19.27 -18.88 -19.79
N THR A 487 18.46 -18.13 -19.04
CA THR A 487 17.50 -17.16 -19.60
C THR A 487 17.68 -15.76 -19.02
N VAL A 488 17.26 -14.76 -19.77
CA VAL A 488 17.34 -13.33 -19.50
C VAL A 488 15.97 -12.71 -19.80
N GLU A 489 15.51 -11.84 -18.91
CA GLU A 489 14.28 -11.06 -19.06
C GLU A 489 14.48 -9.64 -18.52
N LEU A 490 13.59 -8.71 -18.84
CA LEU A 490 13.61 -7.40 -18.18
C LEU A 490 13.11 -7.55 -16.74
N GLN A 491 13.66 -6.76 -15.84
CA GLN A 491 13.30 -6.84 -14.43
C GLN A 491 11.89 -6.30 -14.14
N HIS A 492 11.41 -5.33 -14.93
CA HIS A 492 10.15 -4.63 -14.70
C HIS A 492 9.27 -4.67 -15.95
N GLU A 493 8.07 -5.24 -15.84
CA GLU A 493 7.15 -5.33 -16.99
C GLU A 493 6.68 -3.96 -17.47
N GLY A 494 6.35 -3.02 -16.57
CA GLY A 494 6.01 -1.65 -16.98
C GLY A 494 7.16 -0.93 -17.69
N LEU A 495 8.42 -1.20 -17.30
CA LEU A 495 9.59 -0.66 -18.02
C LEU A 495 9.78 -1.37 -19.37
N ALA A 496 9.52 -2.67 -19.44
CA ALA A 496 9.53 -3.42 -20.69
C ALA A 496 8.47 -2.90 -21.65
N ASP A 497 7.23 -2.70 -21.21
CA ASP A 497 6.16 -2.06 -21.96
C ASP A 497 6.55 -0.66 -22.45
N PHE A 498 7.20 0.12 -21.59
CA PHE A 498 7.70 1.44 -21.96
C PHE A 498 8.73 1.37 -23.08
N LEU A 499 9.71 0.47 -22.96
CA LEU A 499 10.75 0.26 -23.98
C LEU A 499 10.18 -0.29 -25.29
N ARG A 500 9.19 -1.20 -25.22
CA ARG A 500 8.44 -1.70 -26.38
C ARG A 500 7.71 -0.56 -27.08
N ALA A 501 7.03 0.31 -26.33
CA ALA A 501 6.33 1.46 -26.89
C ALA A 501 7.28 2.45 -27.57
N GLN A 502 8.43 2.74 -26.95
CA GLN A 502 9.48 3.58 -27.54
C GLN A 502 10.01 3.00 -28.85
N LYS A 503 10.31 1.70 -28.85
CA LYS A 503 10.81 0.99 -30.03
C LYS A 503 9.78 0.96 -31.16
N PHE A 504 8.52 0.69 -30.84
CA PHE A 504 7.41 0.72 -31.80
C PHE A 504 7.38 2.04 -32.58
N TRP A 505 7.45 3.18 -31.88
CA TRP A 505 7.44 4.49 -32.53
C TRP A 505 8.70 4.78 -33.34
N LYS A 506 9.88 4.33 -32.89
CA LYS A 506 11.14 4.45 -33.65
C LYS A 506 11.10 3.68 -34.98
N GLN A 507 10.50 2.49 -34.99
CA GLN A 507 10.49 1.61 -36.17
C GLN A 507 9.36 1.91 -37.16
N LYS A 508 8.16 2.25 -36.66
CA LYS A 508 6.93 2.27 -37.48
C LYS A 508 6.43 3.65 -37.85
N GLY A 509 7.04 4.73 -37.34
CA GLY A 509 6.94 6.08 -37.91
C GLY A 509 5.53 6.63 -38.16
N GLY A 510 4.49 6.14 -37.48
CA GLY A 510 3.16 6.75 -37.51
C GLY A 510 1.95 5.83 -37.69
N CYS A 511 2.02 4.66 -38.36
CA CYS A 511 0.81 3.82 -38.54
C CYS A 511 1.07 2.42 -39.12
N VAL A 512 0.56 1.35 -38.47
CA VAL A 512 -0.09 0.20 -39.14
C VAL A 512 -1.11 -0.41 -38.16
N GLN A 513 -2.41 -0.22 -38.38
CA GLN A 513 -3.48 -0.73 -37.49
C GLN A 513 -3.45 -2.26 -37.31
N ALA A 514 -2.97 -3.00 -38.31
CA ALA A 514 -2.78 -4.45 -38.23
C ALA A 514 -1.72 -4.86 -37.19
N ASP A 515 -0.65 -4.07 -37.01
CA ASP A 515 0.42 -4.38 -36.06
C ASP A 515 -0.05 -4.19 -34.61
N LEU A 516 -0.95 -3.22 -34.36
CA LEU A 516 -1.50 -2.95 -33.03
C LEU A 516 -2.37 -4.10 -32.51
N SER A 517 -3.13 -4.76 -33.40
CA SER A 517 -3.99 -5.88 -33.00
C SER A 517 -3.21 -7.08 -32.41
N ASN A 518 -1.95 -7.25 -32.81
CA ASN A 518 -1.08 -8.30 -32.25
C ASN A 518 -0.37 -7.89 -30.95
N LEU A 519 -0.29 -6.58 -30.66
CA LEU A 519 0.34 -6.03 -29.45
C LEU A 519 -0.65 -5.90 -28.28
N LEU A 520 -1.92 -5.64 -28.59
CA LEU A 520 -2.99 -5.45 -27.61
C LEU A 520 -3.59 -6.81 -27.21
N THR A 521 -2.88 -7.56 -26.37
CA THR A 521 -3.29 -8.92 -25.97
C THR A 521 -3.71 -9.03 -24.51
N ASP A 522 -3.19 -8.17 -23.62
CA ASP A 522 -3.45 -8.20 -22.18
C ASP A 522 -3.98 -6.82 -21.68
N PRO A 523 -5.23 -6.74 -21.20
CA PRO A 523 -5.82 -5.50 -20.69
C PRO A 523 -5.23 -5.03 -19.36
N SER A 524 -4.47 -5.89 -18.65
CA SER A 524 -3.75 -5.54 -17.42
C SER A 524 -2.35 -4.95 -17.68
N ALA A 525 -1.82 -5.13 -18.89
CA ALA A 525 -0.54 -4.56 -19.28
C ALA A 525 -0.60 -3.03 -19.43
N GLN A 526 0.52 -2.35 -19.21
CA GLN A 526 0.60 -0.89 -19.36
C GLN A 526 0.87 -0.48 -20.81
N LEU A 527 1.28 -1.43 -21.67
CA LEU A 527 1.60 -1.20 -23.07
C LEU A 527 0.56 -0.36 -23.85
N PRO A 528 -0.76 -0.61 -23.77
CA PRO A 528 -1.74 0.19 -24.52
C PRO A 528 -1.69 1.68 -24.16
N ILE A 529 -1.63 1.96 -22.86
CA ILE A 529 -1.55 3.32 -22.31
C ILE A 529 -0.20 3.95 -22.67
N LEU A 530 0.88 3.18 -22.59
CA LEU A 530 2.23 3.67 -22.90
C LEU A 530 2.40 3.97 -24.40
N LEU A 531 1.85 3.15 -25.30
CA LEU A 531 1.81 3.43 -26.74
C LEU A 531 1.15 4.78 -27.04
N LEU A 532 0.05 5.09 -26.36
CA LEU A 532 -0.65 6.36 -26.50
C LEU A 532 0.16 7.53 -25.92
N SER A 533 0.70 7.37 -24.71
CA SER A 533 1.45 8.42 -24.02
C SER A 533 2.81 8.75 -24.66
N THR A 534 3.42 7.79 -25.35
CA THR A 534 4.73 7.94 -26.03
C THR A 534 4.59 8.33 -27.51
N ALA A 535 3.37 8.41 -28.03
CA ALA A 535 3.10 8.78 -29.41
C ALA A 535 3.58 10.20 -29.72
N THR A 536 4.42 10.33 -30.75
CA THR A 536 5.07 11.59 -31.12
C THR A 536 4.22 12.46 -32.03
N SER A 537 3.13 11.94 -32.60
CA SER A 537 2.23 12.66 -33.49
C SER A 537 0.76 12.47 -33.11
N ARG A 538 -0.06 13.47 -33.45
CA ARG A 538 -1.52 13.42 -33.28
C ARG A 538 -2.17 12.23 -34.00
N GLU A 539 -1.74 11.96 -35.22
CA GLU A 539 -2.24 10.84 -36.02
C GLU A 539 -1.90 9.49 -35.38
N GLY A 540 -0.70 9.37 -34.81
CA GLY A 540 -0.28 8.21 -34.03
C GLY A 540 -1.16 7.99 -32.81
N ARG A 541 -1.41 9.06 -32.02
CA ARG A 541 -2.33 9.02 -30.88
C ARG A 541 -3.74 8.58 -31.28
N ARG A 542 -4.28 9.15 -32.35
CA ARG A 542 -5.61 8.80 -32.89
C ARG A 542 -5.67 7.33 -33.29
N THR A 543 -4.69 6.84 -34.05
CA THR A 543 -4.66 5.45 -34.54
C THR A 543 -4.57 4.46 -33.38
N VAL A 544 -3.71 4.72 -32.40
CA VAL A 544 -3.57 3.87 -31.21
C VAL A 544 -4.85 3.88 -30.38
N TRP A 545 -5.41 5.06 -30.09
CA TRP A 545 -6.64 5.13 -29.29
C TRP A 545 -7.80 4.42 -29.97
N ASN A 546 -7.97 4.56 -31.29
CA ASN A 546 -9.01 3.83 -32.03
C ASN A 546 -8.82 2.31 -31.94
N ALA A 547 -7.58 1.82 -32.06
CA ALA A 547 -7.29 0.39 -31.91
C ALA A 547 -7.59 -0.12 -30.48
N ILE A 548 -7.26 0.68 -29.46
CA ILE A 548 -7.60 0.36 -28.06
C ILE A 548 -9.12 0.38 -27.85
N ALA A 549 -9.82 1.39 -28.39
CA ALA A 549 -11.27 1.53 -28.28
C ALA A 549 -12.01 0.34 -28.88
N SER A 550 -11.60 -0.17 -30.05
CA SER A 550 -12.20 -1.38 -30.63
C SER A 550 -11.83 -2.68 -29.92
N TRP A 551 -10.73 -2.69 -29.17
CA TRP A 551 -10.28 -3.88 -28.45
C TRP A 551 -10.86 -3.97 -27.03
N ASN A 552 -10.81 -2.88 -26.26
CA ASN A 552 -11.26 -2.85 -24.88
C ASN A 552 -11.71 -1.45 -24.43
N LEU A 553 -13.02 -1.29 -24.19
CA LEU A 553 -13.64 -0.02 -23.79
C LEU A 553 -13.06 0.57 -22.51
N GLN A 554 -12.86 -0.27 -21.48
CA GLN A 554 -12.38 0.19 -20.18
C GLN A 554 -10.95 0.74 -20.27
N VAL A 555 -10.07 0.05 -21.00
CA VAL A 555 -8.71 0.53 -21.28
C VAL A 555 -8.75 1.82 -22.12
N ALA A 556 -9.66 1.91 -23.10
CA ALA A 556 -9.83 3.10 -23.93
C ALA A 556 -10.24 4.33 -23.11
N ILE A 557 -11.21 4.18 -22.20
CA ILE A 557 -11.64 5.24 -21.27
C ILE A 557 -10.47 5.67 -20.39
N ARG A 558 -9.76 4.73 -19.76
CA ARG A 558 -8.60 5.01 -18.90
C ARG A 558 -7.48 5.73 -19.66
N SER A 559 -7.27 5.37 -20.92
CA SER A 559 -6.24 5.95 -21.76
C SER A 559 -6.54 7.39 -22.21
N LEU A 560 -7.78 7.89 -22.05
CA LEU A 560 -8.18 9.24 -22.46
C LEU A 560 -7.35 10.35 -21.79
N HIS A 561 -6.81 10.10 -20.59
CA HIS A 561 -5.89 11.02 -19.90
C HIS A 561 -4.61 11.33 -20.69
N PHE A 562 -4.25 10.45 -21.63
CA PHE A 562 -3.08 10.55 -22.51
C PHE A 562 -3.46 10.82 -23.97
N ALA A 563 -4.77 10.78 -24.28
CA ALA A 563 -5.27 10.96 -25.63
C ALA A 563 -5.23 12.43 -26.08
N SER A 564 -5.16 13.38 -25.14
CA SER A 564 -4.99 14.80 -25.39
C SER A 564 -3.52 15.19 -25.18
N GLY A 565 -2.79 15.53 -26.25
CA GLY A 565 -1.44 16.07 -26.13
C GLY A 565 -1.38 17.46 -25.45
N ASP A 566 -0.16 17.92 -25.15
CA ASP A 566 0.11 19.24 -24.55
C ASP A 566 -0.02 20.42 -25.55
N GLU A 567 -0.66 20.20 -26.71
CA GLU A 567 -0.80 21.21 -27.76
C GLU A 567 -1.78 22.30 -27.33
N SER A 568 -1.36 23.56 -27.45
CA SER A 568 -2.23 24.72 -27.28
C SER A 568 -2.99 25.01 -28.58
N PHE A 569 -4.20 25.57 -28.47
CA PHE A 569 -4.92 26.09 -29.63
C PHE A 569 -4.07 27.08 -30.44
N ASP A 570 -4.09 26.95 -31.75
CA ASP A 570 -3.46 27.87 -32.68
C ASP A 570 -4.31 29.17 -32.75
N PRO A 571 -3.82 30.29 -32.20
CA PRO A 571 -4.56 31.56 -32.23
C PRO A 571 -4.65 32.15 -33.65
N VAL A 572 -3.84 31.67 -34.60
CA VAL A 572 -3.79 32.14 -35.98
C VAL A 572 -4.81 31.40 -36.85
N ASN A 573 -5.09 30.12 -36.58
CA ASN A 573 -6.00 29.30 -37.36
C ASN A 573 -7.02 28.52 -36.50
N PRO A 574 -7.95 29.22 -35.84
CA PRO A 574 -8.98 28.59 -34.99
C PRO A 574 -9.94 27.69 -35.79
N GLU A 575 -10.14 27.94 -37.08
CA GLU A 575 -10.99 27.08 -37.92
C GLU A 575 -10.40 25.67 -38.06
N ASN A 576 -9.08 25.55 -38.22
CA ASN A 576 -8.44 24.25 -38.34
C ASN A 576 -8.58 23.44 -37.04
N ASP A 577 -8.33 24.07 -35.89
CA ASP A 577 -8.50 23.45 -34.57
C ASP A 577 -9.95 23.01 -34.32
N ALA A 578 -10.91 23.85 -34.71
CA ALA A 578 -12.33 23.49 -34.61
C ALA A 578 -12.67 22.28 -35.49
N ARG A 579 -12.19 22.23 -36.74
CA ARG A 579 -12.44 21.11 -37.65
C ARG A 579 -11.85 19.80 -37.12
N VAL A 580 -10.61 19.81 -36.61
CA VAL A 580 -10.00 18.58 -36.08
C VAL A 580 -10.66 18.13 -34.77
N LEU A 581 -11.08 19.07 -33.92
CA LEU A 581 -11.83 18.76 -32.71
C LEU A 581 -13.18 18.11 -33.05
N LEU A 582 -13.92 18.68 -34.00
CA LEU A 582 -15.19 18.12 -34.49
C LEU A 582 -15.00 16.75 -35.17
N SER A 583 -13.92 16.56 -35.93
CA SER A 583 -13.54 15.26 -36.51
C SER A 583 -13.37 14.21 -35.42
N ASP A 584 -12.53 14.52 -34.42
CA ASP A 584 -12.24 13.61 -33.32
C ASP A 584 -13.50 13.29 -32.49
N ILE A 585 -14.39 14.26 -32.27
CA ILE A 585 -15.70 14.02 -31.59
C ILE A 585 -16.53 13.01 -32.37
N LYS A 586 -16.73 13.26 -33.67
CA LYS A 586 -17.58 12.43 -34.52
C LYS A 586 -17.01 11.02 -34.65
N GLU A 587 -15.73 10.91 -35.01
CA GLU A 587 -15.06 9.62 -35.23
C GLU A 587 -15.09 8.77 -33.96
N SER A 588 -14.79 9.36 -32.79
CA SER A 588 -14.79 8.62 -31.52
C SER A 588 -16.19 8.17 -31.12
N PHE A 589 -17.20 9.04 -31.32
CA PHE A 589 -18.59 8.69 -31.06
C PHE A 589 -19.07 7.53 -31.96
N GLU A 590 -18.82 7.61 -33.27
CA GLU A 590 -19.20 6.58 -34.23
C GLU A 590 -18.50 5.25 -33.98
N LEU A 591 -17.21 5.29 -33.62
CA LEU A 591 -16.43 4.10 -33.28
C LEU A 591 -17.02 3.37 -32.07
N LEU A 592 -17.21 4.08 -30.96
CA LEU A 592 -17.76 3.50 -29.73
C LEU A 592 -19.18 2.98 -29.94
N PHE A 593 -19.99 3.72 -30.70
CA PHE A 593 -21.31 3.28 -31.08
C PHE A 593 -21.27 1.97 -31.88
N ALA A 594 -20.45 1.91 -32.94
CA ALA A 594 -20.37 0.76 -33.83
C ALA A 594 -19.92 -0.51 -33.07
N ASP A 595 -18.96 -0.37 -32.17
CA ASP A 595 -18.38 -1.51 -31.45
C ASP A 595 -19.23 -1.93 -30.24
N TYR A 596 -19.90 -0.99 -29.56
CA TYR A 596 -20.53 -1.27 -28.26
C TYR A 596 -22.06 -1.14 -28.18
N ALA A 597 -22.71 -0.48 -29.15
CA ALA A 597 -24.15 -0.17 -29.06
C ALA A 597 -24.91 -0.28 -30.41
N THR A 598 -24.39 -1.03 -31.39
CA THR A 598 -25.00 -1.16 -32.73
C THR A 598 -26.47 -1.60 -32.70
N SER A 599 -26.89 -2.44 -31.75
CA SER A 599 -28.29 -2.88 -31.62
C SER A 599 -29.27 -1.73 -31.35
N LEU A 600 -28.79 -0.60 -30.84
CA LEU A 600 -29.58 0.60 -30.53
C LEU A 600 -29.38 1.72 -31.55
N ARG A 601 -28.89 1.42 -32.75
CA ARG A 601 -28.57 2.42 -33.80
C ARG A 601 -29.64 3.49 -33.98
N ASP A 602 -30.86 3.05 -34.30
CA ASP A 602 -31.94 3.97 -34.67
C ASP A 602 -32.28 4.91 -33.51
N SER A 603 -32.38 4.34 -32.29
CA SER A 603 -32.62 5.09 -31.06
C SER A 603 -31.49 6.09 -30.76
N ILE A 604 -30.22 5.67 -30.88
CA ILE A 604 -29.06 6.54 -30.63
C ILE A 604 -29.03 7.69 -31.64
N PHE A 605 -29.23 7.40 -32.93
CA PHE A 605 -29.16 8.41 -33.98
C PHE A 605 -30.31 9.41 -33.87
N GLU A 606 -31.52 8.94 -33.57
CA GLU A 606 -32.66 9.79 -33.30
C GLU A 606 -32.45 10.67 -32.06
N GLU A 607 -31.93 10.12 -30.95
CA GLU A 607 -31.70 10.88 -29.72
C GLU A 607 -30.64 11.98 -29.91
N VAL A 608 -29.54 11.64 -30.59
CA VAL A 608 -28.40 12.53 -30.83
C VAL A 608 -28.76 13.73 -31.70
N VAL A 609 -29.55 13.50 -32.76
CA VAL A 609 -29.93 14.54 -33.74
C VAL A 609 -31.27 15.21 -33.38
N GLY A 610 -32.13 14.50 -32.65
CA GLY A 610 -33.50 14.88 -32.30
C GLY A 610 -34.57 14.41 -33.29
N HIS A 611 -34.21 13.67 -34.34
CA HIS A 611 -35.11 13.02 -35.31
C HIS A 611 -34.39 11.86 -36.00
N PRO A 612 -35.13 10.87 -36.57
CA PRO A 612 -34.53 9.71 -37.22
C PRO A 612 -33.64 10.09 -38.40
N VAL A 613 -32.41 9.55 -38.44
CA VAL A 613 -31.45 9.76 -39.53
C VAL A 613 -30.68 8.48 -39.84
N GLN A 614 -30.16 8.37 -41.07
CA GLN A 614 -29.39 7.18 -41.51
C GLN A 614 -27.88 7.32 -41.33
N LYS A 615 -27.36 8.54 -41.50
CA LYS A 615 -25.92 8.87 -41.46
C LYS A 615 -25.69 10.18 -40.71
N LEU A 616 -24.62 10.21 -39.92
CA LEU A 616 -24.25 11.37 -39.13
C LEU A 616 -23.20 12.22 -39.85
N ALA A 617 -23.39 13.52 -39.83
CA ALA A 617 -22.36 14.54 -40.00
C ALA A 617 -22.31 15.40 -38.73
N ILE A 618 -21.27 16.21 -38.57
CA ILE A 618 -21.13 17.10 -37.42
C ILE A 618 -20.92 18.53 -37.90
N GLU A 619 -21.61 19.47 -37.26
CA GLU A 619 -21.36 20.89 -37.44
C GLU A 619 -21.06 21.55 -36.11
N GLY A 620 -20.25 22.60 -36.13
CA GLY A 620 -19.93 23.32 -34.91
C GLY A 620 -19.29 24.68 -35.13
N VAL A 621 -19.21 25.40 -34.03
CA VAL A 621 -18.62 26.73 -33.92
C VAL A 621 -17.72 26.73 -32.69
N MET A 622 -16.54 27.35 -32.83
CA MET A 622 -15.59 27.50 -31.73
C MET A 622 -15.52 28.97 -31.34
N GLY A 623 -15.77 29.24 -30.06
CA GLY A 623 -15.55 30.54 -29.46
C GLY A 623 -14.12 30.70 -28.96
N ALA A 624 -13.87 31.74 -28.16
CA ALA A 624 -12.56 31.97 -27.57
C ALA A 624 -12.19 30.90 -26.53
N ASP A 625 -13.17 30.44 -25.74
CA ASP A 625 -12.97 29.52 -24.63
C ASP A 625 -13.87 28.28 -24.68
N ASP A 626 -14.73 28.16 -25.70
CA ASP A 626 -15.75 27.13 -25.81
C ASP A 626 -15.90 26.56 -27.22
N ILE A 627 -16.57 25.42 -27.31
CA ILE A 627 -17.09 24.86 -28.55
C ILE A 627 -18.57 24.58 -28.39
N GLY A 628 -19.36 24.93 -29.41
CA GLY A 628 -20.73 24.48 -29.59
C GLY A 628 -20.82 23.59 -30.83
N TYR A 629 -21.47 22.44 -30.74
CA TYR A 629 -21.63 21.52 -31.87
C TYR A 629 -22.99 20.84 -31.91
N SER A 630 -23.31 20.24 -33.05
CA SER A 630 -24.53 19.46 -33.28
C SER A 630 -24.25 18.36 -34.30
N PHE A 631 -24.83 17.19 -34.05
CA PHE A 631 -24.89 16.15 -35.06
C PHE A 631 -26.07 16.43 -35.99
N ILE A 632 -25.89 16.17 -37.28
CA ILE A 632 -26.86 16.43 -38.34
C ILE A 632 -26.92 15.23 -39.30
N GLU A 633 -27.97 15.17 -40.11
CA GLU A 633 -28.01 14.23 -41.22
C GLU A 633 -26.94 14.58 -42.27
N GLN A 634 -26.21 13.57 -42.73
CA GLN A 634 -25.25 13.74 -43.82
C GLN A 634 -25.98 13.80 -45.18
N ASP A 635 -26.04 14.99 -45.79
CA ASP A 635 -26.45 15.14 -47.19
C ASP A 635 -25.46 14.44 -48.13
N THR A 636 -25.96 13.77 -49.17
CA THR A 636 -25.19 12.90 -50.07
C THR A 636 -24.00 13.55 -50.79
N ASP A 637 -23.91 14.89 -50.81
CA ASP A 637 -22.84 15.69 -51.45
C ASP A 637 -22.16 16.72 -50.49
N ALA A 638 -22.48 16.72 -49.19
CA ALA A 638 -21.96 17.72 -48.23
C ALA A 638 -20.73 17.24 -47.45
N SER A 639 -19.91 18.20 -46.99
CA SER A 639 -18.77 17.94 -46.12
C SER A 639 -19.20 17.29 -44.79
N VAL A 640 -18.57 16.18 -44.41
CA VAL A 640 -18.81 15.41 -43.17
C VAL A 640 -18.64 16.26 -41.90
N ILE A 641 -17.85 17.32 -41.99
CA ILE A 641 -17.57 18.29 -40.93
C ILE A 641 -17.87 19.69 -41.47
N VAL A 642 -18.75 20.42 -40.78
CA VAL A 642 -19.15 21.80 -41.16
C VAL A 642 -18.77 22.78 -40.06
N TYR A 643 -17.73 23.58 -40.27
CA TYR A 643 -17.41 24.71 -39.39
C TYR A 643 -18.26 25.92 -39.76
N ARG A 644 -18.91 26.56 -38.77
CA ARG A 644 -19.72 27.77 -38.98
C ARG A 644 -19.18 28.95 -38.20
N SER A 645 -19.40 30.14 -38.74
CA SER A 645 -19.19 31.39 -38.01
C SER A 645 -20.29 31.56 -36.94
N PRO A 646 -19.98 32.14 -35.77
CA PRO A 646 -20.99 32.38 -34.72
C PRO A 646 -22.25 33.11 -35.21
N ALA A 647 -22.11 33.98 -36.22
CA ALA A 647 -23.21 34.75 -36.78
C ALA A 647 -24.16 33.96 -37.72
N SER A 648 -23.80 32.73 -38.13
CA SER A 648 -24.54 31.94 -39.13
C SER A 648 -25.02 30.57 -38.61
N THR A 649 -25.13 30.41 -37.29
CA THR A 649 -25.51 29.13 -36.66
C THR A 649 -27.03 28.91 -36.73
N PRO A 650 -27.53 27.92 -37.49
CA PRO A 650 -28.95 27.59 -37.52
C PRO A 650 -29.40 27.00 -36.17
N ARG A 651 -30.66 27.23 -35.77
CA ARG A 651 -31.22 26.55 -34.59
C ARG A 651 -31.39 25.06 -34.90
N ARG A 652 -30.65 24.20 -34.19
CA ARG A 652 -30.79 22.75 -34.26
C ARG A 652 -31.67 22.21 -33.12
N PRO A 653 -32.35 21.07 -33.32
CA PRO A 653 -33.14 20.43 -32.27
C PRO A 653 -32.30 20.08 -31.03
N ARG A 654 -31.07 19.62 -31.26
CA ARG A 654 -30.07 19.31 -30.23
C ARG A 654 -28.80 20.09 -30.51
N MET A 655 -28.27 20.74 -29.49
CA MET A 655 -26.98 21.43 -29.51
C MET A 655 -26.22 21.09 -28.23
N TYR A 656 -24.92 20.86 -28.36
CA TYR A 656 -24.00 20.50 -27.28
C TYR A 656 -22.95 21.59 -27.14
N GLY A 657 -22.42 21.78 -25.93
CA GLY A 657 -21.39 22.81 -25.72
C GLY A 657 -20.50 22.56 -24.50
N HIS A 658 -19.22 22.90 -24.65
CA HIS A 658 -18.20 22.70 -23.62
C HIS A 658 -17.25 23.89 -23.52
N ALA A 659 -16.90 24.28 -22.29
CA ALA A 659 -15.90 25.31 -22.02
C ALA A 659 -14.48 24.71 -22.01
N LEU A 660 -13.86 24.63 -23.19
CA LEU A 660 -12.57 23.97 -23.40
C LEU A 660 -11.46 24.51 -22.50
N ARG A 661 -11.22 25.83 -22.50
CA ARG A 661 -10.09 26.42 -21.75
C ARG A 661 -10.26 26.38 -20.24
N ARG A 662 -11.49 26.56 -19.74
CA ARG A 662 -11.80 26.45 -18.30
C ARG A 662 -11.56 25.04 -17.76
N VAL A 663 -11.68 24.07 -18.66
CA VAL A 663 -11.49 22.64 -18.39
C VAL A 663 -10.09 22.19 -18.82
N GLY A 664 -9.20 23.09 -19.24
CA GLY A 664 -7.83 22.73 -19.65
C GLY A 664 -7.76 21.81 -20.88
N TYR A 665 -8.82 21.70 -21.68
CA TYR A 665 -8.84 20.90 -22.89
C TYR A 665 -8.17 21.64 -24.05
N GLY A 666 -7.24 20.97 -24.73
CA GLY A 666 -6.64 21.40 -25.99
C GLY A 666 -7.40 20.91 -27.25
N PRO A 667 -6.85 21.12 -28.46
CA PRO A 667 -7.49 20.77 -29.75
C PRO A 667 -7.60 19.25 -30.00
N GLU A 668 -7.00 18.42 -29.15
CA GLU A 668 -7.10 16.96 -29.18
C GLU A 668 -8.14 16.37 -28.20
N ALA A 669 -8.86 17.22 -27.47
CA ALA A 669 -9.89 16.77 -26.53
C ALA A 669 -11.12 16.13 -27.21
N GLY A 670 -11.17 16.08 -28.55
CA GLY A 670 -12.34 15.58 -29.28
C GLY A 670 -12.65 14.12 -28.96
N ARG A 671 -11.64 13.30 -28.69
CA ARG A 671 -11.83 11.91 -28.20
C ARG A 671 -12.54 11.85 -26.83
N ILE A 672 -12.16 12.74 -25.92
CA ILE A 672 -12.78 12.87 -24.59
C ILE A 672 -14.24 13.29 -24.73
N LEU A 673 -14.49 14.30 -25.57
CA LEU A 673 -15.83 14.82 -25.83
C LEU A 673 -16.73 13.81 -26.56
N GLY A 674 -16.20 13.08 -27.55
CA GLY A 674 -16.91 12.01 -28.25
C GLY A 674 -17.27 10.84 -27.32
N CYS A 675 -16.36 10.43 -26.45
CA CYS A 675 -16.63 9.41 -25.42
C CYS A 675 -17.65 9.90 -24.38
N SER A 676 -17.55 11.15 -23.95
CA SER A 676 -18.53 11.78 -23.05
C SER A 676 -19.92 11.82 -23.67
N GLN A 677 -20.01 12.19 -24.95
CA GLN A 677 -21.26 12.19 -25.70
C GLN A 677 -21.85 10.78 -25.80
N PHE A 678 -21.04 9.76 -26.06
CA PHE A 678 -21.50 8.37 -26.10
C PHE A 678 -22.10 7.96 -24.76
N ARG A 679 -21.42 8.25 -23.63
CA ARG A 679 -21.95 8.03 -22.28
C ARG A 679 -23.29 8.76 -22.08
N ASP A 680 -23.34 10.05 -22.38
CA ASP A 680 -24.49 10.89 -22.09
C ASP A 680 -25.73 10.43 -22.86
N ILE A 681 -25.57 10.02 -24.12
CA ILE A 681 -26.66 9.46 -24.92
C ILE A 681 -27.14 8.12 -24.38
N LEU A 682 -26.24 7.22 -23.96
CA LEU A 682 -26.67 5.99 -23.31
C LEU A 682 -27.48 6.27 -22.04
N LEU A 683 -27.06 7.26 -21.24
CA LEU A 683 -27.80 7.70 -20.05
C LEU A 683 -29.15 8.34 -20.39
N GLU A 684 -29.25 9.10 -21.49
CA GLU A 684 -30.52 9.65 -21.99
C GLU A 684 -31.47 8.54 -22.46
N LEU A 685 -30.98 7.53 -23.19
CA LEU A 685 -31.78 6.36 -23.58
C LEU A 685 -32.30 5.59 -22.36
N VAL A 686 -31.45 5.40 -21.34
CA VAL A 686 -31.89 4.81 -20.06
C VAL A 686 -32.96 5.68 -19.40
N GLY A 687 -32.79 7.01 -19.40
CA GLY A 687 -33.78 7.97 -18.89
C GLY A 687 -35.13 7.88 -19.62
N ASN A 688 -35.10 7.75 -20.95
CA ASN A 688 -36.29 7.66 -21.80
C ASN A 688 -36.88 6.22 -21.86
N ARG A 689 -36.23 5.24 -21.21
CA ARG A 689 -36.50 3.80 -21.36
C ARG A 689 -36.50 3.38 -22.84
N ASP A 690 -35.66 4.03 -23.63
CA ASP A 690 -35.44 3.74 -25.03
C ASP A 690 -34.41 2.61 -25.17
N LEU A 691 -34.80 1.44 -24.67
CA LEU A 691 -33.96 0.25 -24.60
C LEU A 691 -34.71 -0.92 -25.25
N ARG A 692 -33.95 -1.95 -25.63
CA ARG A 692 -34.49 -3.22 -26.14
C ARG A 692 -34.32 -4.28 -25.08
N GLY A 693 -35.38 -5.01 -24.77
CA GLY A 693 -35.36 -6.17 -23.87
C GLY A 693 -36.16 -7.33 -24.46
N ARG A 694 -36.49 -8.33 -23.64
CA ARG A 694 -37.34 -9.46 -24.02
C ARG A 694 -38.66 -9.37 -23.26
N GLU A 695 -39.13 -10.49 -22.74
CA GLU A 695 -40.48 -10.66 -22.22
C GLU A 695 -40.72 -9.80 -20.98
N VAL A 696 -39.88 -9.94 -19.94
CA VAL A 696 -40.10 -9.24 -18.67
C VAL A 696 -39.98 -7.73 -18.83
N TRP A 697 -38.96 -7.26 -19.54
CA TRP A 697 -38.79 -5.82 -19.79
C TRP A 697 -39.96 -5.24 -20.58
N THR A 698 -40.37 -5.92 -21.65
CA THR A 698 -41.41 -5.41 -22.55
C THR A 698 -42.78 -5.42 -21.87
N GLU A 699 -43.12 -6.47 -21.11
CA GLU A 699 -44.33 -6.53 -20.30
C GLU A 699 -44.42 -5.35 -19.33
N GLU A 700 -43.36 -5.14 -18.54
CA GLU A 700 -43.34 -4.11 -17.51
C GLU A 700 -43.36 -2.70 -18.10
N LEU A 701 -42.71 -2.49 -19.24
CA LEU A 701 -42.71 -1.23 -19.97
C LEU A 701 -44.08 -0.92 -20.58
N VAL A 702 -44.74 -1.91 -21.21
CA VAL A 702 -46.08 -1.77 -21.78
C VAL A 702 -47.10 -1.52 -20.67
N TYR A 703 -47.02 -2.28 -19.58
CA TYR A 703 -47.91 -2.14 -18.42
C TYR A 703 -47.86 -0.73 -17.83
N GLY A 704 -46.66 -0.21 -17.53
CA GLY A 704 -46.50 1.15 -16.99
C GLY A 704 -47.01 2.23 -17.93
N ARG A 705 -46.77 2.10 -19.25
CA ARG A 705 -47.23 3.09 -20.24
C ARG A 705 -48.74 3.08 -20.45
N ILE A 706 -49.37 1.91 -20.46
CA ILE A 706 -50.84 1.79 -20.56
C ILE A 706 -51.50 2.41 -19.34
N ARG A 707 -51.01 2.09 -18.13
CA ARG A 707 -51.50 2.70 -16.88
C ARG A 707 -51.36 4.21 -16.89
N HIS A 708 -50.21 4.73 -17.32
CA HIS A 708 -50.00 6.17 -17.43
C HIS A 708 -51.00 6.84 -18.39
N LEU A 709 -51.22 6.23 -19.57
CA LEU A 709 -52.22 6.73 -20.53
C LEU A 709 -53.65 6.68 -19.97
N GLN A 710 -53.98 5.64 -19.22
CA GLN A 710 -55.27 5.49 -18.57
C GLN A 710 -55.47 6.54 -17.47
N ASN A 711 -54.49 6.72 -16.59
CA ASN A 711 -54.60 7.57 -15.39
C ASN A 711 -54.44 9.07 -15.70
N GLU A 712 -53.43 9.43 -16.50
CA GLU A 712 -53.08 10.84 -16.77
C GLU A 712 -53.85 11.40 -17.97
N TYR A 713 -54.11 10.57 -18.98
CA TYR A 713 -54.75 11.01 -20.22
C TYR A 713 -56.19 10.48 -20.40
N GLY A 714 -56.69 9.63 -19.51
CA GLY A 714 -58.06 9.13 -19.53
C GLY A 714 -58.38 8.19 -20.70
N PHE A 715 -57.38 7.50 -21.26
CA PHE A 715 -57.62 6.54 -22.34
C PHE A 715 -58.48 5.36 -21.82
N PRO A 716 -59.50 4.92 -22.58
CA PRO A 716 -60.34 3.78 -22.20
C PRO A 716 -59.63 2.47 -22.57
N ILE A 717 -58.50 2.20 -21.91
CA ILE A 717 -57.65 1.03 -22.15
C ILE A 717 -57.30 0.36 -20.83
N ASP A 718 -57.09 -0.96 -20.87
CA ASP A 718 -56.67 -1.77 -19.72
C ASP A 718 -55.62 -2.78 -20.20
N ALA A 719 -54.51 -2.90 -19.47
CA ALA A 719 -53.46 -3.85 -19.79
C ALA A 719 -53.93 -5.32 -19.70
N ALA A 720 -55.09 -5.59 -19.09
CA ALA A 720 -55.75 -6.89 -19.10
C ALA A 720 -56.23 -7.35 -20.49
N ASP A 721 -56.38 -6.45 -21.47
CA ASP A 721 -56.68 -6.81 -22.87
C ASP A 721 -55.82 -5.99 -23.85
N LEU A 722 -54.74 -6.62 -24.32
CA LEU A 722 -53.80 -5.98 -25.25
C LEU A 722 -54.37 -5.82 -26.66
N HIS A 723 -55.39 -6.59 -27.07
CA HIS A 723 -56.05 -6.38 -28.36
C HIS A 723 -56.89 -5.10 -28.34
N GLU A 724 -57.65 -4.86 -27.25
CA GLU A 724 -58.41 -3.62 -27.06
C GLU A 724 -57.48 -2.40 -27.03
N CYS A 725 -56.35 -2.50 -26.31
CA CYS A 725 -55.34 -1.45 -26.29
C CYS A 725 -54.85 -1.09 -27.70
N LEU A 726 -54.61 -2.10 -28.55
CA LEU A 726 -54.14 -1.90 -29.92
C LEU A 726 -55.19 -1.16 -30.77
N GLU A 727 -56.46 -1.60 -30.71
CA GLU A 727 -57.57 -0.96 -31.45
C GLU A 727 -57.76 0.52 -31.04
N VAL A 728 -57.67 0.82 -29.74
CA VAL A 728 -57.84 2.18 -29.21
C VAL A 728 -56.65 3.08 -29.54
N LEU A 729 -55.42 2.56 -29.53
CA LEU A 729 -54.21 3.35 -29.72
C LEU A 729 -53.82 3.54 -31.19
N GLU A 730 -54.23 2.68 -32.11
CA GLU A 730 -53.91 2.78 -33.55
C GLU A 730 -54.23 4.15 -34.19
N PRO A 731 -55.41 4.78 -33.94
CA PRO A 731 -55.72 6.11 -34.45
C PRO A 731 -54.77 7.22 -33.98
N HIS A 732 -54.00 6.97 -32.91
CA HIS A 732 -53.06 7.92 -32.31
C HIS A 732 -51.61 7.69 -32.78
N THR A 733 -51.40 6.86 -33.80
CA THR A 733 -50.07 6.66 -34.42
C THR A 733 -49.44 7.99 -34.82
N GLY A 734 -48.15 8.18 -34.50
CA GLY A 734 -47.40 9.41 -34.73
C GLY A 734 -47.51 10.47 -33.62
N GLN A 735 -48.39 10.29 -32.63
CA GLN A 735 -48.42 11.14 -31.44
C GLN A 735 -47.30 10.76 -30.45
N TRP A 736 -46.87 11.75 -29.67
CA TRP A 736 -45.86 11.61 -28.63
C TRP A 736 -46.47 11.89 -27.26
N VAL A 737 -46.08 11.09 -26.28
CA VAL A 737 -46.36 11.27 -24.86
C VAL A 737 -45.11 11.87 -24.21
N SER A 738 -45.29 12.96 -23.48
CA SER A 738 -44.22 13.66 -22.76
C SER A 738 -44.74 14.18 -21.42
N GLY A 739 -43.92 14.12 -20.37
CA GLY A 739 -44.27 14.67 -19.06
C GLY A 739 -44.53 16.18 -19.06
N GLU A 740 -45.29 16.67 -18.07
CA GLU A 740 -45.75 18.06 -17.96
C GLU A 740 -44.63 19.12 -17.81
N SER A 741 -43.38 18.71 -17.55
CA SER A 741 -42.25 19.63 -17.34
C SER A 741 -41.37 19.74 -18.59
N PHE A 742 -41.01 20.98 -18.96
CA PHE A 742 -40.21 21.30 -20.15
C PHE A 742 -38.80 20.66 -20.22
N ARG A 743 -38.33 19.89 -19.23
CA ARG A 743 -37.00 19.27 -19.25
C ARG A 743 -36.85 17.89 -18.58
N LYS A 744 -37.87 17.30 -17.94
CA LYS A 744 -37.70 16.03 -17.21
C LYS A 744 -38.94 15.15 -17.25
N GLY A 745 -38.78 13.93 -17.74
CA GLY A 745 -39.79 12.87 -17.83
C GLY A 745 -39.52 11.98 -19.03
N GLN A 746 -39.79 10.68 -18.90
CA GLN A 746 -39.71 9.71 -19.98
C GLN A 746 -40.61 10.17 -21.13
N ARG A 747 -40.08 10.09 -22.36
CA ARG A 747 -40.83 10.41 -23.59
C ARG A 747 -40.97 9.14 -24.42
N PHE A 748 -42.16 8.89 -24.97
CA PHE A 748 -42.35 7.79 -25.92
C PHE A 748 -43.41 8.13 -26.97
N SER A 749 -43.27 7.55 -28.16
CA SER A 749 -44.29 7.65 -29.21
C SER A 749 -45.33 6.55 -29.04
N ILE A 750 -46.59 6.83 -29.40
CA ILE A 750 -47.65 5.81 -29.43
C ILE A 750 -47.30 4.69 -30.41
N GLU A 751 -46.63 5.02 -31.52
CA GLU A 751 -46.13 4.05 -32.49
C GLU A 751 -45.18 3.01 -31.85
N ARG A 752 -44.31 3.46 -30.94
CA ARG A 752 -43.43 2.57 -30.19
C ARG A 752 -44.21 1.65 -29.26
N LEU A 753 -45.16 2.20 -28.50
CA LEU A 753 -46.01 1.41 -27.62
C LEU A 753 -46.79 0.35 -28.41
N LEU A 754 -47.36 0.72 -29.56
CA LEU A 754 -48.05 -0.21 -30.46
C LEU A 754 -47.13 -1.33 -30.97
N ARG A 755 -45.87 -1.02 -31.30
CA ARG A 755 -44.88 -2.03 -31.68
C ARG A 755 -44.60 -3.01 -30.55
N ASP A 756 -44.42 -2.49 -29.33
CA ASP A 756 -44.15 -3.30 -28.14
C ASP A 756 -45.37 -4.20 -27.78
N ILE A 757 -46.60 -3.68 -27.92
CA ILE A 757 -47.85 -4.47 -27.77
C ILE A 757 -47.95 -5.57 -28.83
N ARG A 758 -47.73 -5.26 -30.11
CA ARG A 758 -47.76 -6.26 -31.20
C ARG A 758 -46.72 -7.36 -30.97
N TRP A 759 -45.53 -6.99 -30.50
CA TRP A 759 -44.48 -7.94 -30.18
C TRP A 759 -44.89 -8.93 -29.06
N LEU A 760 -45.61 -8.46 -28.03
CA LEU A 760 -46.16 -9.31 -26.97
C LEU A 760 -47.27 -10.24 -27.50
N LEU A 761 -48.19 -9.70 -28.31
CA LEU A 761 -49.26 -10.47 -28.92
C LEU A 761 -48.74 -11.60 -29.82
N ASP A 762 -47.73 -11.32 -30.65
CA ASP A 762 -47.08 -12.31 -31.53
C ASP A 762 -46.43 -13.47 -30.75
N ARG A 763 -46.14 -13.26 -29.47
CA ARG A 763 -45.57 -14.27 -28.55
C ARG A 763 -46.60 -14.94 -27.65
N GLY A 764 -47.88 -14.60 -27.80
CA GLY A 764 -48.98 -15.21 -27.07
C GLY A 764 -49.37 -14.51 -25.76
N THR A 765 -48.77 -13.36 -25.44
CA THR A 765 -49.17 -12.54 -24.29
C THR A 765 -50.32 -11.62 -24.71
N SER A 766 -51.54 -11.93 -24.27
CA SER A 766 -52.75 -11.14 -24.57
C SER A 766 -53.23 -10.26 -23.43
N SER A 767 -52.70 -10.46 -22.22
CA SER A 767 -53.12 -9.76 -21.00
C SER A 767 -51.94 -9.64 -20.03
N ILE A 768 -51.79 -8.47 -19.39
CA ILE A 768 -50.77 -8.22 -18.36
C ILE A 768 -51.50 -7.85 -17.07
N MET A 769 -51.27 -8.63 -16.01
CA MET A 769 -51.87 -8.41 -14.70
C MET A 769 -50.79 -7.97 -13.68
N PRO A 770 -51.13 -7.09 -12.72
CA PRO A 770 -50.23 -6.79 -11.61
C PRO A 770 -49.94 -8.06 -10.80
N TRP A 771 -48.66 -8.34 -10.59
CA TRP A 771 -48.16 -9.53 -9.88
C TRP A 771 -47.85 -9.27 -8.40
N TRP A 772 -47.88 -8.00 -7.96
CA TRP A 772 -47.58 -7.60 -6.59
C TRP A 772 -48.84 -7.40 -5.75
N HIS A 773 -48.64 -7.43 -4.43
CA HIS A 773 -49.65 -7.03 -3.46
C HIS A 773 -49.51 -5.55 -3.09
N ASP A 774 -50.62 -4.91 -2.75
CA ASP A 774 -50.66 -3.52 -2.28
C ASP A 774 -50.14 -3.42 -0.83
N LEU A 775 -48.81 -3.47 -0.69
CA LEU A 775 -48.15 -3.51 0.62
C LEU A 775 -48.38 -2.23 1.44
N GLU A 776 -48.61 -1.09 0.79
CA GLU A 776 -48.87 0.20 1.47
C GLU A 776 -50.24 0.22 2.16
N ARG A 777 -51.20 -0.56 1.65
CA ARG A 777 -52.53 -0.72 2.27
C ARG A 777 -52.56 -1.81 3.35
N LEU A 778 -51.52 -2.62 3.47
CA LEU A 778 -51.39 -3.65 4.49
C LEU A 778 -50.76 -3.05 5.76
N GLY A 779 -51.56 -2.89 6.82
CA GLY A 779 -51.02 -2.48 8.12
C GLY A 779 -50.20 -3.59 8.80
N PRO A 780 -49.32 -3.27 9.76
CA PRO A 780 -48.48 -4.25 10.46
C PRO A 780 -49.27 -5.30 11.26
N GLN A 781 -50.58 -5.09 11.45
CA GLN A 781 -51.48 -6.06 12.11
C GLN A 781 -52.28 -6.93 11.12
N SER A 782 -52.08 -6.78 9.81
CA SER A 782 -52.84 -7.57 8.85
C SER A 782 -52.36 -9.03 8.88
N ALA A 783 -53.29 -9.97 8.84
CA ALA A 783 -52.93 -11.38 8.72
C ALA A 783 -52.14 -11.60 7.42
N ASN A 784 -51.04 -12.34 7.49
CA ASN A 784 -50.16 -12.71 6.36
C ASN A 784 -49.30 -11.57 5.77
N VAL A 785 -49.12 -10.42 6.43
CA VAL A 785 -48.23 -9.34 5.93
C VAL A 785 -46.84 -9.85 5.60
N GLU A 786 -46.22 -10.64 6.48
CA GLU A 786 -44.87 -11.18 6.27
C GLU A 786 -44.79 -12.04 5.00
N GLN A 787 -45.78 -12.91 4.78
CA GLN A 787 -45.85 -13.77 3.59
C GLN A 787 -46.04 -12.93 2.31
N LEU A 788 -46.95 -11.97 2.33
CA LEU A 788 -47.22 -11.11 1.16
C LEU A 788 -46.03 -10.22 0.82
N CYS A 789 -45.30 -9.72 1.84
CA CYS A 789 -44.05 -8.99 1.66
C CYS A 789 -42.95 -9.88 1.08
N GLN A 790 -42.79 -11.12 1.58
CA GLN A 790 -41.86 -12.10 1.04
C GLN A 790 -42.14 -12.40 -0.44
N GLU A 791 -43.39 -12.73 -0.79
CA GLU A 791 -43.79 -13.04 -2.18
C GLU A 791 -43.58 -11.84 -3.11
N THR A 792 -43.98 -10.64 -2.68
CA THR A 792 -43.85 -9.42 -3.49
C THR A 792 -42.38 -9.00 -3.69
N LEU A 793 -41.57 -9.02 -2.63
CA LEU A 793 -40.16 -8.62 -2.74
C LEU A 793 -39.34 -9.67 -3.50
N ASP A 794 -39.63 -10.96 -3.32
CA ASP A 794 -38.98 -12.03 -4.07
C ASP A 794 -39.19 -11.87 -5.57
N GLU A 795 -40.44 -11.71 -5.99
CA GLU A 795 -40.79 -11.52 -7.41
C GLU A 795 -40.24 -10.20 -7.95
N TYR A 796 -40.27 -9.11 -7.16
CA TYR A 796 -39.68 -7.83 -7.53
C TYR A 796 -38.20 -7.94 -7.90
N TYR A 797 -37.38 -8.50 -6.99
CA TYR A 797 -35.94 -8.61 -7.23
C TYR A 797 -35.61 -9.62 -8.33
N ARG A 798 -36.44 -10.65 -8.53
CA ARG A 798 -36.32 -11.58 -9.65
C ARG A 798 -36.60 -10.88 -10.98
N ARG A 799 -37.74 -10.19 -11.11
CA ARG A 799 -38.13 -9.47 -12.31
C ARG A 799 -37.15 -8.35 -12.66
N CYS A 800 -36.65 -7.59 -11.67
CA CYS A 800 -35.60 -6.58 -11.89
C CYS A 800 -34.33 -7.18 -12.50
N GLN A 801 -33.88 -8.33 -12.00
CA GLN A 801 -32.69 -9.01 -12.53
C GLN A 801 -32.90 -9.53 -13.95
N LEU A 802 -34.08 -10.12 -14.23
CA LEU A 802 -34.43 -10.58 -15.56
C LEU A 802 -34.52 -9.41 -16.55
N ALA A 803 -35.27 -8.36 -16.22
CA ALA A 803 -35.42 -7.18 -17.06
C ALA A 803 -34.06 -6.51 -17.34
N TYR A 804 -33.23 -6.33 -16.31
CA TYR A 804 -31.88 -5.80 -16.48
C TYR A 804 -31.02 -6.68 -17.39
N ALA A 805 -31.05 -8.01 -17.19
CA ALA A 805 -30.31 -8.94 -18.03
C ALA A 805 -30.77 -8.89 -19.49
N GLU A 806 -32.08 -8.88 -19.73
CA GLU A 806 -32.67 -8.77 -21.07
C GLU A 806 -32.20 -7.50 -21.81
N ILE A 807 -32.17 -6.35 -21.13
CA ILE A 807 -31.68 -5.08 -21.69
C ILE A 807 -30.23 -5.21 -22.16
N ILE A 808 -29.39 -5.80 -21.31
CA ILE A 808 -27.97 -5.98 -21.64
C ILE A 808 -27.79 -7.01 -22.75
N GLU A 809 -28.57 -8.10 -22.74
CA GLU A 809 -28.45 -9.15 -23.74
C GLU A 809 -28.90 -8.71 -25.14
N GLU A 810 -29.96 -7.92 -25.24
CA GLU A 810 -30.56 -7.51 -26.51
C GLU A 810 -30.06 -6.14 -26.98
N GLY A 811 -29.99 -5.17 -26.06
CA GLY A 811 -29.64 -3.79 -26.37
C GLY A 811 -28.14 -3.51 -26.37
N LEU A 812 -27.40 -4.05 -25.39
CA LEU A 812 -26.00 -3.69 -25.13
C LEU A 812 -25.08 -4.90 -24.93
N PRO A 813 -25.11 -5.91 -25.82
CA PRO A 813 -24.41 -7.19 -25.58
C PRO A 813 -22.89 -7.04 -25.47
N ALA A 814 -22.31 -6.08 -26.19
CA ALA A 814 -20.88 -5.79 -26.15
C ALA A 814 -20.43 -5.15 -24.83
N LEU A 815 -21.35 -4.60 -24.03
CA LEU A 815 -21.01 -4.01 -22.72
C LEU A 815 -20.93 -5.04 -21.59
N LYS A 816 -21.44 -6.27 -21.77
CA LYS A 816 -21.44 -7.35 -20.74
C LYS A 816 -20.13 -7.50 -19.96
N PRO A 817 -18.93 -7.48 -20.58
CA PRO A 817 -17.67 -7.67 -19.86
C PRO A 817 -17.30 -6.54 -18.89
N TYR A 818 -17.95 -5.38 -19.03
CA TYR A 818 -17.59 -4.14 -18.32
C TYR A 818 -18.59 -3.75 -17.21
N LEU A 819 -19.76 -4.40 -17.17
CA LEU A 819 -20.84 -4.08 -16.24
C LEU A 819 -20.73 -4.96 -14.98
N THR A 820 -20.28 -4.37 -13.87
CA THR A 820 -19.91 -5.10 -12.65
C THR A 820 -21.10 -5.84 -12.03
N ARG A 821 -22.27 -5.20 -12.02
CA ARG A 821 -23.50 -5.82 -11.49
C ARG A 821 -23.93 -6.99 -12.37
N TYR A 822 -23.97 -6.81 -13.68
CA TYR A 822 -24.27 -7.88 -14.64
C TYR A 822 -23.34 -9.09 -14.47
N ARG A 823 -22.04 -8.85 -14.32
CA ARG A 823 -21.04 -9.92 -14.10
C ARG A 823 -21.23 -10.68 -12.78
N SER A 824 -21.88 -10.05 -11.81
CA SER A 824 -22.18 -10.67 -10.51
C SER A 824 -23.51 -11.43 -10.49
N MET A 825 -24.40 -11.14 -11.44
CA MET A 825 -25.72 -11.78 -11.54
C MET A 825 -25.66 -13.25 -11.99
N PRO A 826 -26.71 -14.03 -11.70
CA PRO A 826 -27.82 -13.72 -10.78
C PRO A 826 -27.39 -13.71 -9.31
N PHE A 827 -28.15 -12.99 -8.47
CA PHE A 827 -27.99 -12.94 -7.02
C PHE A 827 -29.31 -13.15 -6.27
N ALA A 828 -29.22 -13.79 -5.10
CA ALA A 828 -30.28 -13.86 -4.10
C ALA A 828 -30.12 -12.73 -3.10
N MET A 829 -31.19 -11.98 -2.89
CA MET A 829 -31.24 -10.88 -1.94
C MET A 829 -31.59 -11.42 -0.56
N GLN A 830 -30.78 -11.10 0.45
CA GLN A 830 -31.19 -11.24 1.84
C GLN A 830 -31.68 -9.88 2.32
N ILE A 831 -32.90 -9.84 2.83
CA ILE A 831 -33.58 -8.62 3.26
C ILE A 831 -34.00 -8.81 4.71
N GLU A 832 -33.61 -7.91 5.59
CA GLU A 832 -34.25 -7.75 6.90
C GLU A 832 -35.25 -6.60 6.80
N MET A 833 -36.49 -6.85 7.23
CA MET A 833 -37.56 -5.87 7.20
C MET A 833 -38.22 -5.77 8.57
N GLY A 834 -38.60 -4.55 8.96
CA GLY A 834 -39.40 -4.35 10.15
C GLY A 834 -40.27 -3.09 10.08
N PHE A 835 -41.17 -2.97 11.04
CA PHE A 835 -42.11 -1.85 11.16
C PHE A 835 -41.81 -1.06 12.43
N ASN A 836 -41.48 0.21 12.28
CA ASN A 836 -41.28 1.11 13.41
C ASN A 836 -42.58 1.86 13.73
N SER A 837 -42.97 1.90 15.00
CA SER A 837 -44.21 2.55 15.47
C SER A 837 -43.99 3.95 16.07
N ASP A 838 -42.79 4.50 16.00
CA ASP A 838 -42.48 5.80 16.59
C ASP A 838 -43.22 6.94 15.88
N ALA A 839 -43.92 7.77 16.68
CA ALA A 839 -44.67 8.97 16.28
C ALA A 839 -46.02 8.79 15.56
N GLY A 840 -46.68 7.64 15.72
CA GLY A 840 -48.08 7.45 15.26
C GLY A 840 -48.25 7.18 13.75
N TYR A 841 -47.13 6.98 13.04
CA TYR A 841 -47.08 6.49 11.66
C TYR A 841 -46.20 5.25 11.62
N ALA A 842 -46.71 4.12 11.13
CA ALA A 842 -45.90 2.93 10.91
C ALA A 842 -44.90 3.20 9.77
N ARG A 843 -43.60 3.16 10.03
CA ARG A 843 -42.55 3.28 9.00
C ARG A 843 -41.85 1.95 8.80
N THR A 844 -41.72 1.51 7.56
CA THR A 844 -40.98 0.29 7.21
C THR A 844 -39.49 0.60 7.11
N TRP A 845 -38.63 -0.27 7.62
CA TRP A 845 -37.20 -0.24 7.32
C TRP A 845 -36.79 -1.53 6.61
N LEU A 846 -35.81 -1.43 5.70
CA LEU A 846 -35.26 -2.55 4.95
C LEU A 846 -33.73 -2.48 4.95
N HIS A 847 -33.07 -3.53 5.43
CA HIS A 847 -31.64 -3.76 5.21
C HIS A 847 -31.49 -4.87 4.18
N LYS A 848 -30.71 -4.66 3.12
CA LYS A 848 -30.57 -5.63 2.03
C LYS A 848 -29.12 -5.88 1.65
N ARG A 849 -28.80 -7.15 1.39
CA ARG A 849 -27.51 -7.59 0.85
C ARG A 849 -27.67 -8.69 -0.21
N GLY A 850 -26.83 -8.70 -1.24
CA GLY A 850 -26.95 -9.65 -2.35
C GLY A 850 -25.86 -10.72 -2.36
N PHE A 851 -26.23 -11.99 -2.58
CA PHE A 851 -25.28 -13.10 -2.72
C PHE A 851 -25.40 -13.75 -4.11
N PRO A 852 -24.29 -13.95 -4.84
CA PRO A 852 -24.31 -14.62 -6.13
C PRO A 852 -24.88 -16.04 -6.05
N VAL A 853 -25.74 -16.40 -7.01
CA VAL A 853 -26.37 -17.73 -7.14
C VAL A 853 -26.19 -18.33 -8.52
N ALA A 854 -26.47 -19.63 -8.65
CA ALA A 854 -26.22 -20.37 -9.88
C ALA A 854 -27.16 -19.95 -11.02
N SER A 855 -28.45 -19.77 -10.74
CA SER A 855 -29.48 -19.53 -11.76
C SER A 855 -30.46 -18.41 -11.38
N TYR A 856 -31.21 -17.90 -12.35
CA TYR A 856 -32.29 -16.94 -12.10
C TYR A 856 -33.49 -17.56 -11.36
N GLN A 857 -33.59 -18.89 -11.27
CA GLN A 857 -34.60 -19.57 -10.45
C GLN A 857 -34.28 -19.43 -8.96
N ASP A 858 -32.98 -19.40 -8.62
CA ASP A 858 -32.49 -19.16 -7.25
C ASP A 858 -32.37 -17.66 -6.94
N ALA A 859 -32.65 -16.80 -7.92
CA ALA A 859 -32.66 -15.35 -7.76
C ALA A 859 -33.99 -14.88 -7.15
N GLY A 860 -33.98 -13.65 -6.66
CA GLY A 860 -35.12 -13.05 -5.96
C GLY A 860 -34.69 -12.58 -4.58
N ALA A 861 -35.54 -12.77 -3.58
CA ALA A 861 -35.31 -12.31 -2.22
C ALA A 861 -35.77 -13.29 -1.15
N VAL A 862 -35.03 -13.35 -0.05
CA VAL A 862 -35.39 -13.99 1.21
C VAL A 862 -35.50 -12.88 2.25
N VAL A 863 -36.69 -12.72 2.81
CA VAL A 863 -37.07 -11.66 3.74
C VAL A 863 -37.18 -12.25 5.14
N ALA A 864 -36.43 -11.66 6.07
CA ALA A 864 -36.49 -11.93 7.49
C ALA A 864 -37.13 -10.75 8.22
N PHE A 865 -37.87 -11.05 9.29
CA PHE A 865 -38.57 -10.04 10.10
C PHE A 865 -38.03 -10.06 11.55
N PRO A 866 -36.80 -9.59 11.80
CA PRO A 866 -36.25 -9.60 13.15
C PRO A 866 -36.86 -8.48 14.00
N GLU A 867 -36.90 -8.68 15.32
CA GLU A 867 -37.43 -7.69 16.28
C GLU A 867 -36.62 -6.38 16.27
N ALA A 868 -35.33 -6.44 15.93
CA ALA A 868 -34.46 -5.29 15.73
C ALA A 868 -33.51 -5.55 14.53
N PRO A 869 -33.06 -4.51 13.81
CA PRO A 869 -32.11 -4.66 12.72
C PRO A 869 -30.80 -5.29 13.18
N SER A 870 -30.25 -6.21 12.39
CA SER A 870 -28.91 -6.75 12.61
C SER A 870 -27.84 -5.68 12.35
N ASP A 871 -26.69 -5.78 13.04
CA ASP A 871 -25.55 -4.89 12.81
C ASP A 871 -24.70 -5.32 11.59
N TRP A 872 -25.33 -5.30 10.41
CA TRP A 872 -24.65 -5.58 9.15
C TRP A 872 -23.62 -4.50 8.76
N ASN A 873 -23.64 -3.34 9.43
CA ASN A 873 -22.74 -2.21 9.17
C ASN A 873 -21.42 -2.29 9.96
N SER A 874 -21.30 -3.22 10.92
CA SER A 874 -20.03 -3.46 11.58
C SER A 874 -18.95 -3.86 10.58
N TRP A 875 -17.71 -3.38 10.81
CA TRP A 875 -16.58 -3.67 9.93
C TRP A 875 -16.34 -5.18 9.76
N GLU A 876 -16.54 -5.96 10.83
CA GLU A 876 -16.46 -7.42 10.85
C GLU A 876 -17.53 -8.08 9.97
N ALA A 877 -18.77 -7.59 10.01
CA ALA A 877 -19.85 -8.09 9.16
C ALA A 877 -19.60 -7.79 7.67
N ILE A 878 -19.11 -6.58 7.36
CA ILE A 878 -18.76 -6.18 5.99
C ILE A 878 -17.61 -7.05 5.46
N GLU A 879 -16.54 -7.25 6.25
CA GLU A 879 -15.41 -8.08 5.84
C GLU A 879 -15.83 -9.54 5.63
N SER A 880 -16.67 -10.08 6.51
CA SER A 880 -17.22 -11.43 6.38
C SER A 880 -18.06 -11.56 5.11
N TYR A 881 -18.93 -10.59 4.84
CA TYR A 881 -19.78 -10.56 3.64
C TYR A 881 -18.95 -10.48 2.35
N MET A 882 -17.92 -9.63 2.31
CA MET A 882 -17.00 -9.54 1.18
C MET A 882 -16.29 -10.87 0.92
N ARG A 883 -15.76 -11.50 1.98
CA ARG A 883 -15.05 -12.78 1.88
C ARG A 883 -15.95 -13.91 1.39
N GLU A 884 -17.18 -13.98 1.89
CA GLU A 884 -18.16 -14.99 1.48
C GLU A 884 -18.59 -14.79 0.02
N THR A 885 -18.86 -13.53 -0.37
CA THR A 885 -19.23 -13.17 -1.75
C THR A 885 -18.11 -13.56 -2.72
N ASP A 886 -16.85 -13.27 -2.39
CA ASP A 886 -15.69 -13.66 -3.19
C ASP A 886 -15.56 -15.17 -3.37
N GLN A 887 -15.81 -15.93 -2.30
CA GLN A 887 -15.79 -17.39 -2.35
C GLN A 887 -16.90 -17.94 -3.25
N LEU A 888 -18.12 -17.41 -3.14
CA LEU A 888 -19.25 -17.80 -3.99
C LEU A 888 -18.98 -17.47 -5.46
N ARG A 889 -18.48 -16.27 -5.75
CA ARG A 889 -18.09 -15.84 -7.11
C ARG A 889 -17.07 -16.80 -7.74
N LYS A 890 -16.02 -17.16 -6.99
CA LYS A 890 -15.01 -18.12 -7.44
C LYS A 890 -15.61 -19.51 -7.69
N ARG A 891 -16.47 -20.01 -6.80
CA ARG A 891 -17.15 -21.31 -6.96
C ARG A 891 -18.07 -21.34 -8.17
N LEU A 892 -18.75 -20.24 -8.47
CA LEU A 892 -19.68 -20.10 -9.60
C LEU A 892 -18.98 -19.77 -10.92
N GLY A 893 -17.65 -19.66 -10.95
CA GLY A 893 -16.88 -19.33 -12.16
C GLY A 893 -17.02 -17.87 -12.60
N ARG A 894 -17.33 -16.95 -11.69
CA ARG A 894 -17.52 -15.52 -11.94
C ARG A 894 -16.53 -14.64 -11.16
N PRO A 895 -15.20 -14.86 -11.30
CA PRO A 895 -14.23 -14.02 -10.60
C PRO A 895 -14.31 -12.57 -11.08
N LEU A 896 -14.20 -11.65 -10.13
CA LEU A 896 -14.16 -10.21 -10.34
C LEU A 896 -12.94 -9.66 -9.60
N GLU A 897 -12.23 -8.73 -10.23
CA GLU A 897 -11.16 -7.99 -9.59
C GLU A 897 -11.77 -6.88 -8.74
N GLY A 898 -11.40 -6.82 -7.46
CA GLY A 898 -11.93 -5.85 -6.50
C GLY A 898 -13.17 -6.31 -5.72
N SER A 899 -13.46 -5.58 -4.64
CA SER A 899 -14.63 -5.79 -3.78
C SER A 899 -15.84 -5.10 -4.39
N TYR A 900 -16.73 -5.86 -5.03
CA TYR A 900 -18.07 -5.39 -5.35
C TYR A 900 -19.03 -5.97 -4.33
N THR A 901 -19.80 -5.09 -3.68
CA THR A 901 -20.76 -5.46 -2.64
C THR A 901 -22.10 -4.87 -2.99
N PHE A 902 -23.16 -5.66 -2.86
CA PHE A 902 -24.52 -5.15 -2.92
C PHE A 902 -24.99 -5.04 -1.47
N PHE A 903 -24.90 -3.84 -0.90
CA PHE A 903 -25.29 -3.55 0.47
C PHE A 903 -26.01 -2.20 0.52
N GLU A 904 -27.22 -2.18 1.07
CA GLU A 904 -28.01 -0.96 1.16
C GLU A 904 -28.97 -1.02 2.35
N SER A 905 -29.22 0.12 2.98
CA SER A 905 -30.21 0.29 4.05
C SER A 905 -31.17 1.41 3.64
N THR A 906 -32.47 1.13 3.60
CA THR A 906 -33.51 2.08 3.19
C THR A 906 -34.70 2.05 4.15
N ILE A 907 -35.48 3.13 4.16
CA ILE A 907 -36.68 3.32 5.00
C ILE A 907 -37.98 3.36 4.17
N LEU A 908 -37.90 2.99 2.89
CA LEU A 908 -39.04 3.00 1.97
C LEU A 908 -39.10 1.65 1.24
N LEU A 909 -40.31 1.11 1.12
CA LEU A 909 -40.59 0.01 0.21
C LEU A 909 -40.40 0.48 -1.23
N PRO A 910 -40.11 -0.41 -2.18
CA PRO A 910 -40.19 -0.08 -3.60
C PRO A 910 -41.59 0.48 -3.93
N ASP A 911 -41.64 1.55 -4.73
CA ASP A 911 -42.89 2.21 -5.11
C ASP A 911 -43.60 1.41 -6.21
N PHE A 912 -44.42 0.45 -5.81
CA PHE A 912 -45.16 -0.43 -6.73
C PHE A 912 -46.29 0.27 -7.49
N HIS A 913 -46.82 1.37 -6.94
CA HIS A 913 -47.89 2.14 -7.57
C HIS A 913 -47.37 3.16 -8.57
N GLY A 914 -46.08 3.46 -8.58
CA GLY A 914 -45.49 4.40 -9.54
C GLY A 914 -45.72 5.87 -9.17
N GLY A 915 -45.89 6.19 -7.89
CA GLY A 915 -46.06 7.57 -7.41
C GLY A 915 -44.77 8.40 -7.39
N ASP A 916 -43.61 7.76 -7.44
CA ASP A 916 -42.31 8.41 -7.47
C ASP A 916 -41.81 8.61 -8.91
N SER A 917 -41.78 9.86 -9.35
CA SER A 917 -41.26 10.26 -10.66
C SER A 917 -39.75 10.54 -10.65
N ALA A 918 -39.00 10.03 -9.66
CA ALA A 918 -37.56 10.17 -9.59
C ALA A 918 -36.88 9.71 -10.89
N PHE A 919 -35.76 10.36 -11.21
CA PHE A 919 -34.95 10.06 -12.39
C PHE A 919 -35.69 10.12 -13.73
N GLY A 920 -36.77 10.91 -13.81
CA GLY A 920 -37.52 11.11 -15.04
C GLY A 920 -38.41 9.93 -15.42
N GLY A 921 -38.80 9.06 -14.49
CA GLY A 921 -39.88 8.10 -14.73
C GLY A 921 -41.22 8.80 -14.96
N LEU A 922 -42.15 8.12 -15.62
CA LEU A 922 -43.55 8.54 -15.66
C LEU A 922 -44.22 8.26 -14.30
N PRO A 923 -45.21 9.07 -13.89
CA PRO A 923 -46.24 8.60 -12.97
C PRO A 923 -46.80 7.26 -13.48
N ASP A 924 -47.04 6.30 -12.59
CA ASP A 924 -47.51 4.94 -12.89
C ASP A 924 -46.50 4.00 -13.57
N GLU A 925 -45.22 4.41 -13.71
CA GLU A 925 -44.17 3.52 -14.24
C GLU A 925 -44.03 2.25 -13.37
N SER A 926 -43.81 1.10 -14.03
CA SER A 926 -43.49 -0.13 -13.33
C SER A 926 -42.22 0.01 -12.49
N VAL A 927 -42.31 -0.42 -11.23
CA VAL A 927 -41.17 -0.46 -10.30
C VAL A 927 -40.00 -1.30 -10.82
N VAL A 928 -40.27 -2.30 -11.68
CA VAL A 928 -39.25 -3.15 -12.31
C VAL A 928 -38.49 -2.38 -13.38
N VAL A 929 -39.20 -1.63 -14.23
CA VAL A 929 -38.58 -0.77 -15.25
C VAL A 929 -37.67 0.25 -14.58
N ARG A 930 -38.12 0.86 -13.48
CA ARG A 930 -37.34 1.82 -12.71
C ARG A 930 -36.08 1.17 -12.11
N GLY A 931 -36.24 0.04 -11.42
CA GLY A 931 -35.14 -0.69 -10.79
C GLY A 931 -34.07 -1.16 -11.78
N ALA A 932 -34.49 -1.77 -12.89
CA ALA A 932 -33.56 -2.21 -13.94
C ALA A 932 -32.84 -1.02 -14.62
N SER A 933 -33.53 0.10 -14.84
CA SER A 933 -32.94 1.31 -15.42
C SER A 933 -31.96 1.98 -14.46
N GLU A 934 -32.26 2.00 -13.16
CA GLU A 934 -31.35 2.52 -12.13
C GLU A 934 -30.07 1.68 -12.06
N TRP A 935 -30.19 0.35 -12.07
CA TRP A 935 -29.03 -0.55 -12.09
C TRP A 935 -28.15 -0.34 -13.33
N LEU A 936 -28.75 -0.18 -14.51
CA LEU A 936 -28.01 0.14 -15.74
C LEU A 936 -27.33 1.50 -15.66
N ARG A 937 -28.02 2.49 -15.14
CA ARG A 937 -27.46 3.83 -14.97
C ARG A 937 -26.26 3.84 -14.02
N GLU A 938 -26.33 3.11 -12.91
CA GLU A 938 -25.20 2.97 -11.98
C GLU A 938 -24.00 2.28 -12.63
N ASP A 939 -24.22 1.17 -13.32
CA ASP A 939 -23.13 0.45 -14.00
C ASP A 939 -22.50 1.29 -15.12
N LEU A 940 -23.30 2.02 -15.91
CA LEU A 940 -22.77 2.94 -16.93
C LEU A 940 -21.99 4.10 -16.29
N LYS A 941 -22.49 4.69 -15.20
CA LYS A 941 -21.76 5.73 -14.46
C LYS A 941 -20.44 5.21 -13.92
N ALA A 942 -20.41 3.99 -13.38
CA ALA A 942 -19.20 3.35 -12.89
C ALA A 942 -18.21 3.11 -14.04
N LEU A 943 -18.66 2.54 -15.16
CA LEU A 943 -17.85 2.28 -16.35
C LEU A 943 -17.17 3.55 -16.90
N PHE A 944 -17.93 4.65 -17.01
CA PHE A 944 -17.44 5.92 -17.55
C PHE A 944 -16.94 6.91 -16.48
N SER A 945 -16.75 6.45 -15.23
CA SER A 945 -16.30 7.31 -14.12
C SER A 945 -14.88 7.86 -14.31
N GLU A 946 -14.06 7.16 -15.09
CA GLU A 946 -12.66 7.50 -15.37
C GLU A 946 -12.47 8.40 -16.60
N ILE A 947 -13.54 8.87 -17.25
CA ILE A 947 -13.41 9.90 -18.30
C ILE A 947 -12.78 11.16 -17.67
N PRO A 948 -11.71 11.73 -18.27
CA PRO A 948 -11.07 12.93 -17.73
C PRO A 948 -12.09 14.07 -17.58
N SER A 949 -12.37 14.45 -16.34
CA SER A 949 -13.21 15.60 -15.99
C SER A 949 -12.34 16.67 -15.34
N TYR A 950 -11.79 17.57 -16.15
CA TYR A 950 -10.98 18.67 -15.64
C TYR A 950 -11.88 19.84 -15.22
N GLY A 951 -12.73 19.66 -14.21
CA GLY A 951 -13.53 20.79 -13.74
C GLY A 951 -14.59 20.45 -12.70
N LEU A 952 -14.45 21.10 -11.54
CA LEU A 952 -15.32 21.13 -10.36
C LEU A 952 -15.06 20.02 -9.32
N ARG A 953 -13.85 20.04 -8.72
CA ARG A 953 -13.67 19.66 -7.30
C ARG A 953 -13.30 20.83 -6.39
N ASP A 954 -13.34 22.05 -6.93
CA ASP A 954 -13.35 23.29 -6.17
C ASP A 954 -14.73 23.96 -6.34
N LEU A 955 -15.74 23.38 -5.67
CA LEU A 955 -16.93 24.08 -5.16
C LEU A 955 -17.32 23.45 -3.82
#